data_AF-A0ABD5WFX0-F1
#
_entry.id   AF-A0ABD5WFX0-F1
#
_cell.length_a   1.000
_cell.length_b   1.000
_cell.length_c   1.000
_cell.angle_alpha   90.00
_cell.angle_beta   90.00
_cell.angle_gamma   90.00
#
_symmetry.space_group_name_H-M   'P 1'
#
loop_
_entity.id
_entity.type
_entity.pdbx_description
1 polymer ?
#
loop_
_entity_poly.entity_id
_entity_poly.type
_entity_poly.pdbx_seq_one_letter_code
_entity_poly.pdbx_strand_id
1 'polypeptide(L)'
;MLVVVPELLSYRDQLAETFDEVGVHVANVGRPPIQQTQVGRAALTLVDCCLSDPTQQDVAVLSSSPAVTLGDDSETVNTTTILSLIDRLPTTDLDRLQQELDDDPTTAIDHFREDIETVSSASREKTIDALRELFDAVELESNAEQLADSGEGIELTALETVERVIDAVETVEFSAGERGFGDGTSVDPVRYVADSLEGQRVAQRTRDQKGVVRVVGPQDALGLSYDHLHLVGLTRVAFPPNRTRPEFFERIFETLPDVDTVDRRARARYQFAVLVGAAETVHVTTPETGADGDERLPSPVLSEFARVTGLEAETVDRGVASAGDLQRELAGLNNRERETALSQAVDEQMILLRTAETVRRGVECVENRAKTKLTSHDAQLEPETVAELHETEALSPTQLRDYARCGFRYYAERVLGFEEPEEFPTEPTPLDRGSLVHDSLESFYADLLSDTNGPVDLADYERADLEERLLTSVRTELDALNAPTDGAFGDRWLEQLLAGLSTPSKNDHYGSDHPHRGQDRGLFIRFLEYELGADDAVLAVEEPLDFGASGDEIRVTVPDGREVAIHGRIDRVTVEDDDGVAGIVHDYKTSDPTTKLTFDGVEFQLPVYTIAAQRELQKQYGEDLRYVDGGFYTVEPPAEVTRKRSLQKTIWRKDGDRDDFDRFLNRDIPERIADISDSIGNGGFHTTTLEADEAKCKHCQFRDMCGVRHHRRRERVAGVDDEGSYVPQRAGLTASTTTSGVTRRERPRGSREDDGRRRKRC
;
A
#
# COMPACT_ATOMS: atom_id res chain seq x y z
N MET A 1 18.87 18.12 -40.65
CA MET A 1 18.63 18.87 -39.40
C MET A 1 19.55 18.35 -38.31
N LEU A 2 20.11 19.24 -37.50
CA LEU A 2 20.95 18.92 -36.35
C LEU A 2 20.32 19.46 -35.06
N VAL A 3 20.19 18.60 -34.05
CA VAL A 3 19.78 18.94 -32.69
C VAL A 3 20.99 18.82 -31.78
N VAL A 4 21.33 19.90 -31.07
CA VAL A 4 22.47 19.97 -30.16
C VAL A 4 21.95 20.16 -28.74
N VAL A 5 22.29 19.23 -27.86
CA VAL A 5 21.83 19.19 -26.47
C VAL A 5 23.06 19.19 -25.54
N PRO A 6 23.34 20.29 -24.82
CA PRO A 6 24.52 20.38 -23.93
C PRO A 6 24.56 19.30 -22.84
N GLU A 7 23.39 18.97 -22.28
CA GLU A 7 23.19 17.90 -21.29
C GLU A 7 22.57 16.65 -21.94
N LEU A 8 23.04 16.26 -23.13
CA LEU A 8 22.45 15.15 -23.90
C LEU A 8 22.25 13.88 -23.06
N LEU A 9 23.23 13.53 -22.21
CA LEU A 9 23.14 12.33 -21.37
C LEU A 9 22.00 12.39 -20.34
N SER A 10 21.67 13.58 -19.83
CA SER A 10 20.60 13.77 -18.84
C SER A 10 19.20 13.73 -19.46
N TYR A 11 19.07 14.08 -20.74
CA TYR A 11 17.78 14.12 -21.44
C TYR A 11 17.63 13.02 -22.49
N ARG A 12 18.58 12.09 -22.61
CA ARG A 12 18.62 11.11 -23.70
C ARG A 12 17.33 10.32 -23.80
N ASP A 13 16.87 9.77 -22.68
CA ASP A 13 15.76 8.83 -22.67
C ASP A 13 14.45 9.57 -22.97
N GLN A 14 14.25 10.74 -22.35
CA GLN A 14 13.13 11.63 -22.66
C GLN A 14 13.13 12.10 -24.13
N LEU A 15 14.29 12.40 -24.70
CA LEU A 15 14.39 12.79 -26.12
C LEU A 15 14.05 11.61 -27.03
N ALA A 16 14.57 10.41 -26.74
CA ALA A 16 14.27 9.21 -27.51
C ALA A 16 12.76 8.92 -27.51
N GLU A 17 12.14 8.92 -26.33
CA GLU A 17 10.70 8.73 -26.14
C GLU A 17 9.89 9.79 -26.89
N THR A 18 10.20 11.08 -26.70
CA THR A 18 9.47 12.18 -27.35
C THR A 18 9.58 12.11 -28.88
N PHE A 19 10.75 11.79 -29.43
CA PHE A 19 10.93 11.68 -30.88
C PHE A 19 10.21 10.46 -31.44
N ASP A 20 10.19 9.34 -30.71
CA ASP A 20 9.45 8.14 -31.12
C ASP A 20 7.93 8.36 -31.10
N GLU A 21 7.40 9.00 -30.05
CA GLU A 21 5.97 9.37 -29.93
C GLU A 21 5.47 10.19 -31.14
N VAL A 22 6.31 11.09 -31.66
CA VAL A 22 5.96 11.99 -32.77
C VAL A 22 6.37 11.40 -34.12
N GLY A 23 6.93 10.17 -34.16
CA GLY A 23 7.33 9.48 -35.38
C GLY A 23 8.55 10.10 -36.08
N VAL A 24 9.41 10.80 -35.33
CA VAL A 24 10.65 11.42 -35.84
C VAL A 24 11.82 10.48 -35.66
N HIS A 25 12.34 9.96 -36.76
CA HIS A 25 13.52 9.09 -36.72
C HIS A 25 14.78 9.88 -36.35
N VAL A 26 15.40 9.53 -35.23
CA VAL A 26 16.63 10.15 -34.73
C VAL A 26 17.84 9.24 -34.82
N ALA A 27 19.01 9.85 -34.99
CA ALA A 27 20.31 9.19 -34.90
C ALA A 27 21.19 9.86 -33.84
N ASN A 28 22.04 9.07 -33.17
CA ASN A 28 23.07 9.50 -32.22
C ASN A 28 22.57 10.11 -30.88
N VAL A 29 21.37 9.75 -30.42
CA VAL A 29 20.86 10.23 -29.10
C VAL A 29 21.79 9.80 -27.95
N GLY A 30 22.61 8.76 -28.15
CA GLY A 30 23.69 8.33 -27.25
C GLY A 30 23.86 6.81 -27.34
N ARG A 31 24.95 6.27 -26.78
CA ARG A 31 25.06 4.82 -26.53
C ARG A 31 24.58 4.53 -25.11
N PRO A 32 23.46 3.80 -24.90
CA PRO A 32 23.04 3.44 -23.56
C PRO A 32 24.13 2.61 -22.87
N PRO A 33 24.35 2.81 -21.55
CA PRO A 33 25.02 1.83 -20.73
C PRO A 33 24.38 0.45 -20.92
N ILE A 34 25.18 -0.60 -20.83
CA ILE A 34 24.69 -1.97 -21.03
C ILE A 34 23.60 -2.36 -20.02
N GLN A 35 23.64 -1.81 -18.80
CA GLN A 35 22.64 -1.98 -17.73
C GLN A 35 21.23 -1.53 -18.12
N GLN A 36 21.10 -0.68 -19.14
CA GLN A 36 19.81 -0.14 -19.59
C GLN A 36 19.18 -0.96 -20.71
N THR A 37 19.84 -2.01 -21.19
CA THR A 37 19.25 -2.98 -22.11
C THR A 37 18.79 -4.20 -21.31
N GLN A 38 17.76 -4.91 -21.79
CA GLN A 38 17.23 -6.09 -21.11
C GLN A 38 18.29 -7.19 -20.98
N VAL A 39 19.00 -7.47 -22.07
CA VAL A 39 20.08 -8.47 -22.11
C VAL A 39 21.25 -8.07 -21.20
N GLY A 40 21.65 -6.80 -21.24
CA GLY A 40 22.78 -6.32 -20.46
C GLY A 40 22.51 -6.29 -18.96
N ARG A 41 21.29 -5.91 -18.57
CA ARG A 41 20.84 -5.98 -17.17
C ARG A 41 20.74 -7.43 -16.68
N ALA A 42 20.18 -8.32 -17.49
CA ALA A 42 20.12 -9.75 -17.17
C ALA A 42 21.51 -10.36 -16.99
N ALA A 43 22.42 -10.15 -17.96
CA ALA A 43 23.78 -10.66 -17.91
C ALA A 43 24.54 -10.16 -16.66
N LEU A 44 24.42 -8.87 -16.32
CA LEU A 44 25.02 -8.33 -15.10
C LEU A 44 24.43 -8.94 -13.83
N THR A 45 23.11 -9.10 -13.75
CA THR A 45 22.45 -9.71 -12.59
C THR A 45 22.91 -11.16 -12.41
N LEU A 46 22.98 -11.94 -13.49
CA LEU A 46 23.49 -13.33 -13.46
C LEU A 46 24.95 -13.39 -12.99
N VAL A 47 25.81 -12.50 -13.49
CA VAL A 47 27.22 -12.41 -13.08
C VAL A 47 27.34 -12.00 -11.61
N ASP A 48 26.52 -11.07 -11.13
CA ASP A 48 26.50 -10.64 -9.74
C ASP A 48 26.04 -11.77 -8.80
N CYS A 49 25.04 -12.57 -9.20
CA CYS A 49 24.62 -13.78 -8.47
C CYS A 49 25.74 -14.83 -8.37
N CYS A 50 26.70 -14.86 -9.30
CA CYS A 50 27.87 -15.72 -9.18
C CYS A 50 28.91 -15.20 -8.17
N LEU A 51 28.85 -13.92 -7.80
CA LEU A 51 29.77 -13.27 -6.85
C LEU A 51 29.23 -13.21 -5.42
N SER A 52 27.92 -13.33 -5.24
CA SER A 52 27.20 -13.22 -3.96
C SER A 52 25.93 -14.05 -4.01
N ASP A 53 25.49 -14.57 -2.86
CA ASP A 53 24.27 -15.39 -2.81
C ASP A 53 23.06 -14.64 -3.42
N PRO A 54 22.30 -15.29 -4.32
CA PRO A 54 21.18 -14.65 -5.00
C PRO A 54 20.10 -14.24 -4.01
N THR A 55 19.56 -13.05 -4.21
CA THR A 55 18.47 -12.49 -3.39
C THR A 55 17.13 -12.58 -4.09
N GLN A 56 16.05 -12.33 -3.35
CA GLN A 56 14.72 -12.17 -3.94
C GLN A 56 14.71 -11.11 -5.05
N GLN A 57 15.44 -10.01 -4.87
CA GLN A 57 15.47 -8.93 -5.85
C GLN A 57 16.12 -9.36 -7.17
N ASP A 58 17.14 -10.22 -7.12
CA ASP A 58 17.78 -10.74 -8.32
C ASP A 58 16.83 -11.63 -9.11
N VAL A 59 16.09 -12.50 -8.42
CA VAL A 59 15.01 -13.30 -9.03
C VAL A 59 13.90 -12.42 -9.60
N ALA A 60 13.52 -11.33 -8.93
CA ALA A 60 12.56 -10.36 -9.48
C ALA A 60 13.07 -9.72 -10.77
N VAL A 61 14.34 -9.31 -10.82
CA VAL A 61 14.94 -8.72 -12.03
C VAL A 61 14.99 -9.74 -13.18
N LEU A 62 15.39 -10.98 -12.90
CA LEU A 62 15.51 -12.02 -13.91
C LEU A 62 14.13 -12.49 -14.41
N SER A 63 13.20 -12.81 -13.51
CA SER A 63 11.85 -13.28 -13.86
C SER A 63 10.99 -12.24 -14.60
N SER A 64 11.29 -10.95 -14.43
CA SER A 64 10.60 -9.86 -15.14
C SER A 64 11.31 -9.43 -16.43
N SER A 65 12.49 -9.97 -16.71
CA SER A 65 13.25 -9.64 -17.92
C SER A 65 12.80 -10.52 -19.08
N PRO A 66 12.37 -9.95 -20.22
CA PRO A 66 12.06 -10.73 -21.40
C PRO A 66 13.31 -11.33 -22.07
N ALA A 67 14.51 -11.01 -21.58
CA ALA A 67 15.76 -11.60 -22.03
C ALA A 67 16.11 -12.92 -21.31
N VAL A 68 15.30 -13.35 -20.33
CA VAL A 68 15.59 -14.50 -19.46
C VAL A 68 14.37 -15.42 -19.41
N THR A 69 14.59 -16.71 -19.64
CA THR A 69 13.64 -17.78 -19.32
C THR A 69 14.13 -18.48 -18.04
N LEU A 70 13.33 -18.47 -16.97
CA LEU A 70 13.63 -19.25 -15.76
C LEU A 70 12.82 -20.55 -15.78
N GLY A 71 13.47 -21.70 -15.70
CA GLY A 71 12.82 -23.02 -15.80
C GLY A 71 12.67 -23.52 -17.24
N ASP A 72 11.84 -24.56 -17.44
CA ASP A 72 11.71 -25.25 -18.74
C ASP A 72 10.92 -24.46 -19.81
N ASP A 73 10.11 -23.47 -19.42
CA ASP A 73 9.29 -22.59 -20.28
C ASP A 73 8.84 -21.34 -19.50
N SER A 74 8.70 -20.20 -20.18
CA SER A 74 8.01 -18.97 -19.76
C SER A 74 6.62 -19.14 -19.11
N GLU A 75 5.86 -20.19 -19.45
CA GLU A 75 4.56 -20.49 -18.82
C GLU A 75 4.69 -21.18 -17.45
N THR A 76 5.85 -21.79 -17.17
CA THR A 76 6.10 -22.58 -15.93
C THR A 76 6.27 -21.68 -14.71
N VAL A 77 6.81 -20.48 -14.90
CA VAL A 77 7.07 -19.52 -13.81
C VAL A 77 6.13 -18.33 -13.94
N ASN A 78 5.13 -18.26 -13.07
CA ASN A 78 4.25 -17.10 -13.01
C ASN A 78 4.97 -15.89 -12.37
N THR A 79 5.60 -15.06 -13.20
CA THR A 79 6.27 -13.83 -12.78
C THR A 79 5.38 -12.93 -11.93
N THR A 80 4.07 -12.87 -12.21
CA THR A 80 3.15 -12.04 -11.43
C THR A 80 3.04 -12.53 -9.99
N THR A 81 3.02 -13.85 -9.78
CA THR A 81 3.01 -14.46 -8.45
C THR A 81 4.30 -14.15 -7.70
N ILE A 82 5.47 -14.34 -8.35
CA ILE A 82 6.78 -14.04 -7.75
C ILE A 82 6.87 -12.58 -7.34
N LEU A 83 6.60 -11.64 -8.26
CA LEU A 83 6.71 -10.21 -7.98
C LEU A 83 5.73 -9.76 -6.90
N SER A 84 4.51 -10.32 -6.91
CA SER A 84 3.50 -10.05 -5.88
C SER A 84 3.98 -10.51 -4.50
N LEU A 85 4.59 -11.69 -4.38
CA LEU A 85 5.13 -12.19 -3.11
C LEU A 85 6.33 -11.35 -2.63
N ILE A 86 7.27 -11.04 -3.52
CA ILE A 86 8.47 -10.26 -3.18
C ILE A 86 8.11 -8.85 -2.66
N ASP A 87 7.11 -8.20 -3.27
CA ASP A 87 6.66 -6.88 -2.81
C ASP A 87 6.08 -6.91 -1.38
N ARG A 88 5.53 -8.06 -0.97
CA ARG A 88 4.87 -8.26 0.33
C ARG A 88 5.79 -8.87 1.39
N LEU A 89 6.82 -9.60 0.99
CA LEU A 89 7.77 -10.26 1.90
C LEU A 89 8.81 -9.26 2.43
N PRO A 90 8.89 -9.01 3.75
CA PRO A 90 9.81 -8.02 4.33
C PRO A 90 11.23 -8.58 4.51
N THR A 91 11.76 -9.24 3.48
CA THR A 91 13.10 -9.87 3.51
C THR A 91 13.72 -9.83 2.13
N THR A 92 15.04 -9.98 2.06
CA THR A 92 15.76 -10.20 0.80
C THR A 92 16.17 -11.66 0.62
N ASP A 93 15.88 -12.49 1.62
CA ASP A 93 16.28 -13.89 1.70
C ASP A 93 15.49 -14.75 0.70
N LEU A 94 16.21 -15.37 -0.23
CA LEU A 94 15.61 -16.21 -1.25
C LEU A 94 14.97 -17.48 -0.67
N ASP A 95 15.53 -18.04 0.42
CA ASP A 95 14.97 -19.23 1.08
C ASP A 95 13.55 -18.96 1.59
N ARG A 96 13.32 -17.73 2.09
CA ARG A 96 12.01 -17.31 2.58
C ARG A 96 10.99 -17.14 1.45
N LEU A 97 11.41 -16.72 0.26
CA LEU A 97 10.55 -16.66 -0.91
C LEU A 97 10.14 -18.07 -1.37
N GLN A 98 11.10 -19.00 -1.41
CA GLN A 98 10.85 -20.40 -1.81
C GLN A 98 9.86 -21.11 -0.88
N GLN A 99 9.82 -20.76 0.41
CA GLN A 99 8.84 -21.32 1.35
C GLN A 99 7.39 -20.94 1.04
N GLU A 100 7.18 -19.81 0.35
CA GLU A 100 5.85 -19.25 0.06
C GLU A 100 5.43 -19.47 -1.41
N LEU A 101 6.31 -20.02 -2.24
CA LEU A 101 6.05 -20.32 -3.65
C LEU A 101 5.50 -21.74 -3.82
N ASP A 102 4.69 -21.92 -4.87
CA ASP A 102 4.27 -23.25 -5.33
C ASP A 102 5.47 -24.08 -5.85
N ASP A 103 5.26 -25.38 -6.05
CA ASP A 103 6.31 -26.34 -6.42
C ASP A 103 7.07 -25.96 -7.72
N ASP A 104 6.36 -25.47 -8.74
CA ASP A 104 6.93 -25.19 -10.07
C ASP A 104 7.94 -24.00 -10.04
N PRO A 105 7.57 -22.79 -9.53
CA PRO A 105 8.53 -21.71 -9.34
C PRO A 105 9.69 -22.06 -8.39
N THR A 106 9.41 -22.85 -7.34
CA THR A 106 10.44 -23.27 -6.38
C THR A 106 11.51 -24.13 -7.06
N THR A 107 11.08 -25.09 -7.89
CA THR A 107 11.98 -25.95 -8.67
C THR A 107 12.84 -25.15 -9.65
N ALA A 108 12.26 -24.15 -10.32
CA ALA A 108 13.00 -23.28 -11.23
C ALA A 108 14.08 -22.46 -10.50
N ILE A 109 13.77 -21.97 -9.30
CA ILE A 109 14.74 -21.25 -8.46
C ILE A 109 15.83 -22.20 -7.95
N ASP A 110 15.51 -23.43 -7.58
CA ASP A 110 16.49 -24.43 -7.16
C ASP A 110 17.49 -24.75 -8.29
N HIS A 111 16.99 -25.00 -9.51
CA HIS A 111 17.87 -25.21 -10.67
C HIS A 111 18.75 -23.98 -10.94
N PHE A 112 18.18 -22.76 -10.87
CA PHE A 112 18.95 -21.53 -11.01
C PHE A 112 20.08 -21.44 -9.97
N ARG A 113 19.83 -21.82 -8.70
CA ARG A 113 20.87 -21.85 -7.66
C ARG A 113 21.95 -22.89 -7.96
N GLU A 114 21.58 -24.06 -8.46
CA GLU A 114 22.54 -25.09 -8.87
C GLU A 114 23.46 -24.62 -10.02
N ASP A 115 22.91 -23.88 -10.99
CA ASP A 115 23.70 -23.30 -12.08
C ASP A 115 24.68 -22.24 -11.56
N ILE A 116 24.25 -21.37 -10.64
CA ILE A 116 25.11 -20.38 -9.97
C ILE A 116 26.20 -21.07 -9.12
N GLU A 117 25.87 -22.13 -8.39
CA GLU A 117 26.83 -22.92 -7.63
C GLU A 117 27.86 -23.60 -8.57
N THR A 118 27.43 -24.03 -9.76
CA THR A 118 28.31 -24.61 -10.77
C THR A 118 29.36 -23.60 -11.25
N VAL A 119 28.98 -22.34 -11.48
CA VAL A 119 29.93 -21.27 -11.87
C VAL A 119 30.88 -20.93 -10.73
N SER A 120 30.35 -20.71 -9.52
CA SER A 120 31.14 -20.27 -8.36
C SER A 120 32.10 -21.35 -7.84
N SER A 121 31.76 -22.62 -8.01
CA SER A 121 32.62 -23.77 -7.65
C SER A 121 33.56 -24.23 -8.78
N ALA A 122 33.40 -23.69 -9.99
CA ALA A 122 34.23 -24.05 -11.14
C ALA A 122 35.70 -23.70 -10.90
N SER A 123 36.59 -24.60 -11.33
CA SER A 123 38.01 -24.26 -11.45
C SER A 123 38.18 -23.07 -12.39
N ARG A 124 39.13 -22.18 -12.10
CA ARG A 124 39.44 -20.98 -12.91
C ARG A 124 39.45 -21.20 -14.43
N GLU A 125 39.99 -22.33 -14.88
CA GLU A 125 40.10 -22.69 -16.31
C GLU A 125 38.74 -22.99 -16.98
N LYS A 126 37.72 -23.31 -16.19
CA LYS A 126 36.36 -23.67 -16.62
C LYS A 126 35.31 -22.63 -16.24
N THR A 127 35.67 -21.62 -15.46
CA THR A 127 34.71 -20.62 -14.96
C THR A 127 34.01 -19.87 -16.09
N ILE A 128 34.72 -19.56 -17.18
CA ILE A 128 34.12 -18.89 -18.34
C ILE A 128 33.17 -19.82 -19.11
N ASP A 129 33.53 -21.11 -19.25
CA ASP A 129 32.65 -22.10 -19.88
C ASP A 129 31.37 -22.29 -19.05
N ALA A 130 31.51 -22.43 -17.73
CA ALA A 130 30.37 -22.52 -16.81
C ALA A 130 29.48 -21.26 -16.87
N LEU A 131 30.07 -20.07 -17.00
CA LEU A 131 29.30 -18.83 -17.14
C LEU A 131 28.52 -18.78 -18.47
N ARG A 132 29.07 -19.32 -19.55
CA ARG A 132 28.34 -19.47 -20.82
C ARG A 132 27.20 -20.48 -20.67
N GLU A 133 27.44 -21.61 -20.01
CA GLU A 133 26.39 -22.61 -19.72
C GLU A 133 25.25 -22.01 -18.88
N LEU A 134 25.53 -21.14 -17.91
CA LEU A 134 24.51 -20.38 -17.17
C LEU A 134 23.68 -19.45 -18.08
N PHE A 135 24.30 -18.76 -19.03
CA PHE A 135 23.59 -17.90 -19.98
C PHE A 135 22.71 -18.70 -20.94
N ASP A 136 23.18 -19.89 -21.34
CA ASP A 136 22.42 -20.83 -22.16
C ASP A 136 21.22 -21.41 -21.38
N ALA A 137 21.41 -21.74 -20.10
CA ALA A 137 20.35 -22.28 -19.22
C ALA A 137 19.15 -21.32 -19.08
N VAL A 138 19.39 -20.01 -19.14
CA VAL A 138 18.33 -18.98 -19.11
C VAL A 138 17.91 -18.47 -20.50
N GLU A 139 18.35 -19.15 -21.56
CA GLU A 139 18.04 -18.84 -22.96
C GLU A 139 18.38 -17.40 -23.40
N LEU A 140 19.43 -16.80 -22.84
CA LEU A 140 19.76 -15.37 -23.03
C LEU A 140 19.96 -15.01 -24.52
N GLU A 141 20.62 -15.87 -25.30
CA GLU A 141 20.85 -15.66 -26.74
C GLU A 141 19.55 -15.73 -27.54
N SER A 142 18.77 -16.82 -27.36
CA SER A 142 17.50 -17.04 -28.06
C SER A 142 16.52 -15.88 -27.80
N ASN A 143 16.41 -15.43 -26.55
CA ASN A 143 15.53 -14.34 -26.17
C ASN A 143 15.99 -13.00 -26.77
N ALA A 144 17.30 -12.73 -26.81
CA ALA A 144 17.84 -11.54 -27.47
C ALA A 144 17.55 -11.50 -28.98
N GLU A 145 17.60 -12.66 -29.66
CA GLU A 145 17.24 -12.77 -31.08
C GLU A 145 15.74 -12.48 -31.31
N GLN A 146 14.86 -13.02 -30.46
CA GLN A 146 13.42 -12.78 -30.54
C GLN A 146 13.07 -11.30 -30.31
N LEU A 147 13.70 -10.65 -29.33
CA LEU A 147 13.56 -9.21 -29.09
C LEU A 147 14.05 -8.39 -30.30
N ALA A 148 15.13 -8.80 -30.95
CA ALA A 148 15.60 -8.13 -32.15
C ALA A 148 14.59 -8.24 -33.32
N ASP A 149 13.96 -9.41 -33.49
CA ASP A 149 12.93 -9.66 -34.50
C ASP A 149 11.64 -8.86 -34.25
N SER A 150 11.32 -8.55 -32.99
CA SER A 150 10.18 -7.71 -32.60
C SER A 150 10.45 -6.20 -32.79
N GLY A 151 11.70 -5.82 -33.12
CA GLY A 151 12.10 -4.45 -33.42
C GLY A 151 13.17 -3.89 -32.48
N GLU A 152 13.56 -4.63 -31.43
CA GLU A 152 14.51 -4.22 -30.41
C GLU A 152 15.96 -4.64 -30.74
N GLY A 153 16.43 -4.32 -31.94
CA GLY A 153 17.77 -4.72 -32.41
C GLY A 153 18.96 -4.19 -31.58
N ILE A 154 18.71 -3.36 -30.57
CA ILE A 154 19.71 -2.95 -29.58
C ILE A 154 20.09 -4.11 -28.64
N GLU A 155 19.15 -5.00 -28.33
CA GLU A 155 19.37 -6.13 -27.42
C GLU A 155 20.35 -7.14 -28.00
N LEU A 156 20.24 -7.45 -29.30
CA LEU A 156 21.25 -8.25 -30.00
C LEU A 156 22.64 -7.60 -29.99
N THR A 157 22.71 -6.27 -30.05
CA THR A 157 24.02 -5.56 -29.97
C THR A 157 24.57 -5.55 -28.54
N ALA A 158 23.69 -5.63 -27.53
CA ALA A 158 24.07 -5.80 -26.14
C ALA A 158 24.65 -7.20 -25.92
N LEU A 159 24.01 -8.25 -26.45
CA LEU A 159 24.52 -9.63 -26.42
C LEU A 159 25.93 -9.72 -27.04
N GLU A 160 26.11 -9.20 -28.26
CA GLU A 160 27.44 -9.14 -28.92
C GLU A 160 28.49 -8.38 -28.08
N THR A 161 28.06 -7.45 -27.22
CA THR A 161 28.95 -6.71 -26.33
C THR A 161 29.28 -7.53 -25.09
N VAL A 162 28.33 -8.28 -24.53
CA VAL A 162 28.54 -9.23 -23.43
C VAL A 162 29.55 -10.30 -23.87
N GLU A 163 29.31 -10.97 -25.00
CA GLU A 163 30.21 -12.00 -25.55
C GLU A 163 31.63 -11.47 -25.77
N ARG A 164 31.75 -10.27 -26.35
CA ARG A 164 33.07 -9.64 -26.58
C ARG A 164 33.83 -9.37 -25.28
N VAL A 165 33.12 -9.03 -24.20
CA VAL A 165 33.74 -8.86 -22.88
C VAL A 165 34.20 -10.22 -22.36
N ILE A 166 33.36 -11.25 -22.45
CA ILE A 166 33.72 -12.62 -22.03
C ILE A 166 34.94 -13.13 -22.80
N ASP A 167 34.96 -13.01 -24.12
CA ASP A 167 36.08 -13.42 -24.98
C ASP A 167 37.39 -12.68 -24.63
N ALA A 168 37.27 -11.37 -24.31
CA ALA A 168 38.42 -10.57 -23.90
C ALA A 168 38.97 -11.02 -22.54
N VAL A 169 38.09 -11.36 -21.59
CA VAL A 169 38.47 -11.91 -20.28
C VAL A 169 39.11 -13.29 -20.45
N GLU A 170 38.51 -14.18 -21.23
CA GLU A 170 39.05 -15.52 -21.54
C GLU A 170 40.47 -15.42 -22.16
N THR A 171 40.67 -14.48 -23.08
CA THR A 171 41.99 -14.23 -23.69
C THR A 171 43.03 -13.75 -22.66
N VAL A 172 42.62 -12.88 -21.75
CA VAL A 172 43.49 -12.37 -20.67
C VAL A 172 43.84 -13.48 -19.69
N GLU A 173 42.86 -14.31 -19.31
CA GLU A 173 43.03 -15.46 -18.42
C GLU A 173 43.98 -16.51 -19.01
N PHE A 174 43.78 -16.86 -20.29
CA PHE A 174 44.70 -17.74 -21.03
C PHE A 174 46.13 -17.19 -21.05
N SER A 175 46.27 -15.89 -21.33
CA SER A 175 47.58 -15.22 -21.38
C SER A 175 48.25 -15.06 -20.00
N ALA A 176 47.47 -14.98 -18.93
CA ALA A 176 47.96 -14.90 -17.56
C ALA A 176 48.49 -16.26 -17.08
N GLY A 177 47.79 -17.35 -17.44
CA GLY A 177 48.21 -18.74 -17.17
C GLY A 177 49.57 -19.10 -17.77
N GLU A 178 49.85 -18.67 -19.00
CA GLU A 178 51.16 -18.91 -19.65
C GLU A 178 52.33 -18.15 -19.02
N ARG A 179 52.07 -17.01 -18.36
CA ARG A 179 53.12 -16.09 -17.86
C ARG A 179 53.51 -16.33 -16.41
N GLY A 180 52.88 -17.28 -15.72
CA GLY A 180 53.24 -17.64 -14.35
C GLY A 180 53.10 -16.48 -13.35
N PHE A 181 52.17 -15.56 -13.58
CA PHE A 181 51.79 -14.59 -12.54
C PHE A 181 51.17 -15.38 -11.38
N GLY A 182 51.90 -15.41 -10.26
CA GLY A 182 51.56 -16.24 -9.12
C GLY A 182 50.20 -15.92 -8.51
N ASP A 183 49.69 -16.92 -7.80
CA ASP A 183 48.45 -17.08 -7.01
C ASP A 183 48.05 -15.91 -6.08
N GLY A 184 48.79 -14.80 -6.04
CA GLY A 184 48.63 -13.70 -5.09
C GLY A 184 48.05 -12.40 -5.63
N THR A 185 47.77 -12.28 -6.94
CA THR A 185 47.29 -11.01 -7.54
C THR A 185 46.18 -11.16 -8.59
N SER A 186 45.58 -12.34 -8.76
CA SER A 186 44.55 -12.51 -9.78
C SER A 186 43.17 -12.11 -9.28
N VAL A 187 42.54 -11.19 -10.00
CA VAL A 187 41.11 -10.92 -9.89
C VAL A 187 40.36 -12.17 -10.35
N ASP A 188 39.28 -12.53 -9.66
CA ASP A 188 38.33 -13.57 -10.06
C ASP A 188 37.82 -13.31 -11.49
N PRO A 189 37.83 -14.29 -12.41
CA PRO A 189 37.32 -14.12 -13.77
C PRO A 189 35.89 -13.56 -13.83
N VAL A 190 34.99 -14.02 -12.96
CA VAL A 190 33.60 -13.53 -12.90
C VAL A 190 33.56 -12.06 -12.52
N ARG A 191 34.34 -11.68 -11.50
CA ARG A 191 34.47 -10.28 -11.09
C ARG A 191 35.04 -9.40 -12.18
N TYR A 192 36.01 -9.92 -12.94
CA TYR A 192 36.61 -9.17 -14.04
C TYR A 192 35.62 -9.00 -15.21
N VAL A 193 34.73 -9.96 -15.46
CA VAL A 193 33.58 -9.79 -16.37
C VAL A 193 32.64 -8.71 -15.85
N ALA A 194 32.22 -8.76 -14.58
CA ALA A 194 31.33 -7.78 -13.96
C ALA A 194 31.87 -6.34 -14.11
N ASP A 195 33.09 -6.10 -13.63
CA ASP A 195 33.77 -4.81 -13.68
C ASP A 195 33.92 -4.31 -15.14
N SER A 196 34.15 -5.23 -16.09
CA SER A 196 34.30 -4.90 -17.51
C SER A 196 32.98 -4.57 -18.19
N LEU A 197 31.89 -5.24 -17.82
CA LEU A 197 30.53 -4.99 -18.31
C LEU A 197 30.00 -3.66 -17.79
N GLU A 198 30.23 -3.32 -16.52
CA GLU A 198 29.63 -2.14 -15.89
C GLU A 198 29.98 -0.81 -16.62
N GLY A 199 31.17 -0.77 -17.25
CA GLY A 199 31.63 0.36 -18.05
C GLY A 199 31.21 0.36 -19.53
N GLN A 200 30.56 -0.70 -20.03
CA GLN A 200 30.24 -0.82 -21.45
C GLN A 200 29.07 0.05 -21.90
N ARG A 201 29.13 0.43 -23.17
CA ARG A 201 28.03 1.13 -23.85
C ARG A 201 27.69 0.43 -25.15
N VAL A 202 26.41 0.19 -25.35
CA VAL A 202 25.89 -0.56 -26.51
C VAL A 202 25.78 0.38 -27.71
N ALA A 203 26.36 -0.02 -28.83
CA ALA A 203 26.23 0.72 -30.07
C ALA A 203 24.82 0.51 -30.65
N GLN A 204 24.16 1.57 -31.11
CA GLN A 204 22.97 1.39 -31.93
C GLN A 204 23.39 0.93 -33.33
N ARG A 205 22.86 -0.19 -33.82
CA ARG A 205 23.00 -0.60 -35.22
C ARG A 205 22.43 0.52 -36.09
N THR A 206 23.29 1.23 -36.83
CA THR A 206 22.89 2.34 -37.69
C THR A 206 21.93 1.84 -38.78
N ARG A 207 20.62 2.12 -38.63
CA ARG A 207 19.70 2.18 -39.78
C ARG A 207 20.16 3.30 -40.73
N ASP A 208 19.78 3.17 -42.00
CA ASP A 208 20.18 4.04 -43.11
C ASP A 208 20.12 5.53 -42.70
N GLN A 209 21.26 6.25 -42.75
CA GLN A 209 21.37 7.63 -42.22
C GLN A 209 20.64 8.69 -43.08
N LYS A 210 19.82 8.28 -44.03
CA LYS A 210 19.04 9.16 -44.90
C LYS A 210 17.68 9.43 -44.26
N GLY A 211 17.33 10.72 -44.14
CA GLY A 211 16.03 11.14 -43.62
C GLY A 211 15.90 11.17 -42.10
N VAL A 212 17.01 11.09 -41.35
CA VAL A 212 17.01 11.10 -39.87
C VAL A 212 17.46 12.45 -39.29
N VAL A 213 16.95 12.79 -38.11
CA VAL A 213 17.40 13.94 -37.31
C VAL A 213 18.60 13.53 -36.47
N ARG A 214 19.71 14.26 -36.57
CA ARG A 214 20.93 13.95 -35.81
C ARG A 214 20.90 14.70 -34.48
N VAL A 215 20.97 13.97 -33.36
CA VAL A 215 21.02 14.53 -32.00
C VAL A 215 22.43 14.32 -31.45
N VAL A 216 23.10 15.37 -30.96
CA VAL A 216 24.48 15.26 -30.45
C VAL A 216 24.78 16.26 -29.34
N GLY A 217 25.88 16.05 -28.61
CA GLY A 217 26.43 17.05 -27.69
C GLY A 217 27.17 18.19 -28.44
N PRO A 218 27.44 19.34 -27.79
CA PRO A 218 28.11 20.48 -28.41
C PRO A 218 29.52 20.21 -28.92
N GLN A 219 30.22 19.21 -28.36
CA GLN A 219 31.56 18.83 -28.80
C GLN A 219 31.53 18.01 -30.09
N ASP A 220 30.55 17.10 -30.21
CA ASP A 220 30.40 16.20 -31.37
C ASP A 220 29.70 16.88 -32.56
N ALA A 221 29.08 18.04 -32.32
CA ALA A 221 28.45 18.86 -33.35
C ALA A 221 29.46 19.52 -34.33
N LEU A 222 30.72 19.69 -33.90
CA LEU A 222 31.74 20.35 -34.72
C LEU A 222 32.15 19.49 -35.91
N GLY A 223 32.16 20.08 -37.11
CA GLY A 223 32.55 19.40 -38.35
C GLY A 223 31.44 18.62 -39.05
N LEU A 224 30.23 18.61 -38.49
CA LEU A 224 29.04 18.11 -39.17
C LEU A 224 28.50 19.15 -40.15
N SER A 225 27.89 18.69 -41.26
CA SER A 225 27.16 19.53 -42.21
C SER A 225 25.66 19.48 -41.95
N TYR A 226 24.99 20.64 -41.90
CA TYR A 226 23.56 20.75 -41.63
C TYR A 226 23.04 22.12 -42.09
N ASP A 227 21.78 22.16 -42.55
CA ASP A 227 21.12 23.41 -42.95
C ASP A 227 20.28 24.02 -41.81
N HIS A 228 19.74 23.18 -40.94
CA HIS A 228 18.86 23.58 -39.83
C HIS A 228 19.45 23.12 -38.49
N LEU A 229 19.62 24.05 -37.55
CA LEU A 229 20.18 23.84 -36.22
C LEU A 229 19.14 24.11 -35.11
N HIS A 230 18.98 23.16 -34.20
CA HIS A 230 18.21 23.31 -32.96
C HIS A 230 19.14 23.17 -31.76
N LEU A 231 19.34 24.25 -31.01
CA LEU A 231 20.08 24.26 -29.74
C LEU A 231 19.07 24.16 -28.59
N VAL A 232 19.01 22.99 -27.96
CA VAL A 232 17.99 22.67 -26.95
C VAL A 232 18.61 22.63 -25.56
N GLY A 233 17.96 23.27 -24.59
CA GLY A 233 18.38 23.18 -23.19
C GLY A 233 19.58 24.05 -22.81
N LEU A 234 19.69 25.26 -23.40
CA LEU A 234 20.77 26.19 -23.04
C LEU A 234 20.51 26.87 -21.69
N THR A 235 20.79 26.13 -20.62
CA THR A 235 20.76 26.64 -19.25
C THR A 235 22.16 27.08 -18.78
N ARG A 236 22.22 27.83 -17.68
CA ARG A 236 23.46 28.27 -17.05
C ARG A 236 24.33 27.12 -16.55
N VAL A 237 23.71 25.98 -16.20
CA VAL A 237 24.40 24.79 -15.71
C VAL A 237 24.94 23.96 -16.89
N ALA A 238 24.15 23.85 -17.95
CA ALA A 238 24.42 23.02 -19.10
C ALA A 238 25.44 23.63 -20.08
N PHE A 239 25.43 24.97 -20.25
CA PHE A 239 26.26 25.64 -21.24
C PHE A 239 26.74 27.03 -20.76
N PRO A 240 28.06 27.29 -20.70
CA PRO A 240 29.17 26.42 -21.06
C PRO A 240 29.28 25.19 -20.13
N PRO A 241 29.69 24.02 -20.64
CA PRO A 241 29.73 22.80 -19.84
C PRO A 241 30.75 22.90 -18.70
N ASN A 242 30.33 22.62 -17.48
CA ASN A 242 31.22 22.45 -16.34
C ASN A 242 31.90 21.08 -16.46
N ARG A 243 33.20 21.07 -16.76
CA ARG A 243 34.00 19.84 -16.59
C ARG A 243 34.33 19.67 -15.11
N THR A 244 33.68 18.72 -14.46
CA THR A 244 34.21 18.07 -13.26
C THR A 244 35.45 17.28 -13.67
N ARG A 245 36.57 17.51 -12.98
CA ARG A 245 37.81 16.74 -13.18
C ARG A 245 38.02 15.90 -11.92
N PRO A 246 38.59 14.69 -12.02
CA PRO A 246 39.03 13.97 -10.84
C PRO A 246 40.01 14.85 -10.04
N GLU A 247 39.93 14.81 -8.69
CA GLU A 247 40.69 15.70 -7.79
C GLU A 247 42.21 15.69 -8.08
N PHE A 248 42.74 14.53 -8.48
CA PHE A 248 44.14 14.40 -8.92
C PHE A 248 44.51 15.41 -10.02
N PHE A 249 43.67 15.54 -11.03
CA PHE A 249 43.90 16.48 -12.13
C PHE A 249 43.65 17.92 -11.71
N GLU A 250 42.63 18.18 -10.87
CA GLU A 250 42.38 19.53 -10.34
C GLU A 250 43.62 20.09 -9.65
N ARG A 251 44.25 19.31 -8.76
CA ARG A 251 45.50 19.68 -8.08
C ARG A 251 46.65 19.96 -9.04
N ILE A 252 46.79 19.17 -10.11
CA ILE A 252 47.84 19.40 -11.13
C ILE A 252 47.64 20.74 -11.81
N PHE A 253 46.41 21.08 -12.20
CA PHE A 253 46.11 22.33 -12.91
C PHE A 253 46.18 23.56 -12.00
N GLU A 254 45.81 23.44 -10.71
CA GLU A 254 46.03 24.49 -9.70
C GLU A 254 47.53 24.79 -9.50
N THR A 255 48.35 23.74 -9.53
CA THR A 255 49.80 23.85 -9.32
C THR A 255 50.54 24.33 -10.57
N LEU A 256 50.00 24.06 -11.77
CA LEU A 256 50.58 24.43 -13.06
C LEU A 256 49.58 25.25 -13.90
N PRO A 257 49.41 26.56 -13.61
CA PRO A 257 48.43 27.41 -14.28
C PRO A 257 48.64 27.50 -15.80
N ASP A 258 49.89 27.39 -16.24
CA ASP A 258 50.27 27.43 -17.65
C ASP A 258 49.84 26.18 -18.44
N VAL A 259 49.34 25.14 -17.77
CA VAL A 259 48.87 23.89 -18.38
C VAL A 259 47.35 23.92 -18.60
N ASP A 260 46.58 24.73 -17.85
CA ASP A 260 45.14 24.95 -18.08
C ASP A 260 44.92 26.09 -19.10
N THR A 261 45.27 25.82 -20.36
CA THR A 261 45.41 26.85 -21.41
C THR A 261 44.12 27.30 -22.10
N VAL A 262 42.94 26.80 -21.71
CA VAL A 262 41.71 27.05 -22.46
C VAL A 262 40.65 27.76 -21.62
N ASP A 263 40.44 29.06 -21.91
CA ASP A 263 39.27 29.81 -21.44
C ASP A 263 38.00 29.08 -21.91
N ARG A 264 37.32 28.43 -20.96
CA ARG A 264 36.13 27.62 -21.20
C ARG A 264 34.98 28.45 -21.78
N ARG A 265 34.84 29.70 -21.33
CA ARG A 265 33.81 30.61 -21.85
C ARG A 265 34.15 31.02 -23.28
N ALA A 266 35.42 31.32 -23.57
CA ALA A 266 35.86 31.62 -24.93
C ALA A 266 35.64 30.43 -25.87
N ARG A 267 35.96 29.20 -25.43
CA ARG A 267 35.73 27.98 -26.22
C ARG A 267 34.24 27.72 -26.46
N ALA A 268 33.40 27.87 -25.44
CA ALA A 268 31.95 27.69 -25.61
C ALA A 268 31.33 28.76 -26.51
N ARG A 269 31.78 30.03 -26.41
CA ARG A 269 31.40 31.10 -27.34
C ARG A 269 31.82 30.78 -28.76
N TYR A 270 33.05 30.31 -28.96
CA TYR A 270 33.54 29.87 -30.26
C TYR A 270 32.69 28.73 -30.82
N GLN A 271 32.41 27.70 -30.01
CA GLN A 271 31.54 26.59 -30.41
C GLN A 271 30.15 27.08 -30.81
N PHE A 272 29.49 27.88 -29.96
CA PHE A 272 28.19 28.45 -30.26
C PHE A 272 28.20 29.26 -31.58
N ALA A 273 29.18 30.13 -31.76
CA ALA A 273 29.30 30.96 -32.96
C ALA A 273 29.55 30.13 -34.23
N VAL A 274 30.39 29.09 -34.17
CA VAL A 274 30.64 28.19 -35.30
C VAL A 274 29.38 27.41 -35.66
N LEU A 275 28.63 26.91 -34.67
CA LEU A 275 27.40 26.17 -34.94
C LEU A 275 26.33 27.07 -35.59
N VAL A 276 26.09 28.25 -35.00
CA VAL A 276 25.13 29.22 -35.52
C VAL A 276 25.52 29.70 -36.92
N GLY A 277 26.80 29.97 -37.16
CA GLY A 277 27.29 30.46 -38.45
C GLY A 277 27.31 29.43 -39.57
N ALA A 278 27.18 28.14 -39.26
CA ALA A 278 27.14 27.06 -40.24
C ALA A 278 25.72 26.70 -40.71
N ALA A 279 24.67 27.21 -40.05
CA ALA A 279 23.28 26.89 -40.35
C ALA A 279 22.58 27.99 -41.17
N GLU A 280 21.61 27.60 -41.98
CA GLU A 280 20.68 28.51 -42.65
C GLU A 280 19.57 28.98 -41.72
N THR A 281 19.07 28.08 -40.84
CA THR A 281 18.11 28.41 -39.78
C THR A 281 18.58 27.91 -38.42
N VAL A 282 18.31 28.71 -37.38
CA VAL A 282 18.73 28.44 -36.00
C VAL A 282 17.56 28.64 -35.05
N HIS A 283 17.23 27.60 -34.30
CA HIS A 283 16.30 27.64 -33.18
C HIS A 283 17.07 27.43 -31.88
N VAL A 284 16.77 28.26 -30.88
CA VAL A 284 17.46 28.23 -29.60
C VAL A 284 16.44 28.21 -28.47
N THR A 285 16.47 27.18 -27.63
CA THR A 285 15.52 27.02 -26.53
C THR A 285 16.20 26.87 -25.17
N THR A 286 15.52 27.34 -24.14
CA THR A 286 15.93 27.18 -22.74
C THR A 286 14.68 26.87 -21.90
N PRO A 287 14.70 25.85 -21.03
CA PRO A 287 13.56 25.56 -20.17
C PRO A 287 13.48 26.58 -19.03
N GLU A 288 12.27 26.91 -18.60
CA GLU A 288 12.02 27.73 -17.39
C GLU A 288 12.12 26.88 -16.11
N THR A 289 11.75 25.60 -16.18
CA THR A 289 11.78 24.66 -15.06
C THR A 289 12.43 23.33 -15.46
N GLY A 290 13.07 22.67 -14.50
CA GLY A 290 13.54 21.28 -14.64
C GLY A 290 12.41 20.27 -14.46
N ALA A 291 12.74 18.98 -14.57
CA ALA A 291 11.81 17.88 -14.33
C ALA A 291 11.21 17.91 -12.93
N ASP A 292 11.99 18.30 -11.92
CA ASP A 292 11.58 18.37 -10.51
C ASP A 292 10.82 19.66 -10.16
N GLY A 293 10.53 20.52 -11.15
CA GLY A 293 9.89 21.82 -10.95
C GLY A 293 10.84 22.96 -10.57
N ASP A 294 12.13 22.68 -10.38
CA ASP A 294 13.15 23.70 -10.05
C ASP A 294 13.37 24.71 -11.18
N GLU A 295 13.47 25.99 -10.82
CA GLU A 295 13.71 27.08 -11.77
C GLU A 295 15.08 26.92 -12.47
N ARG A 296 15.09 27.06 -13.80
CA ARG A 296 16.30 26.96 -14.64
C ARG A 296 16.68 28.32 -15.19
N LEU A 297 17.91 28.75 -14.89
CA LEU A 297 18.45 30.01 -15.41
C LEU A 297 18.96 29.84 -16.85
N PRO A 298 18.68 30.78 -17.77
CA PRO A 298 19.21 30.76 -19.14
C PRO A 298 20.74 30.83 -19.18
N SER A 299 21.34 30.23 -20.22
CA SER A 299 22.78 30.33 -20.47
C SER A 299 23.19 31.80 -20.74
N PRO A 300 24.34 32.27 -20.20
CA PRO A 300 24.84 33.62 -20.46
C PRO A 300 25.07 33.94 -21.95
N VAL A 301 25.29 32.91 -22.79
CA VAL A 301 25.47 33.10 -24.24
C VAL A 301 24.21 33.66 -24.91
N LEU A 302 23.03 33.39 -24.34
CA LEU A 302 21.75 33.85 -24.89
C LEU A 302 21.59 35.36 -24.74
N SER A 303 21.98 35.93 -23.60
CA SER A 303 21.96 37.39 -23.39
C SER A 303 22.91 38.11 -24.35
N GLU A 304 24.07 37.51 -24.62
CA GLU A 304 25.03 38.05 -25.59
C GLU A 304 24.50 37.95 -27.02
N PHE A 305 23.90 36.80 -27.37
CA PHE A 305 23.30 36.54 -28.66
C PHE A 305 22.16 37.52 -28.95
N ALA A 306 21.18 37.63 -28.04
CA ALA A 306 20.07 38.58 -28.13
C ALA A 306 20.55 40.03 -28.29
N ARG A 307 21.59 40.44 -27.55
CA ARG A 307 22.16 41.79 -27.68
C ARG A 307 22.77 42.05 -29.07
N VAL A 308 23.38 41.03 -29.69
CA VAL A 308 24.04 41.17 -31.00
C VAL A 308 23.03 41.09 -32.15
N THR A 309 22.01 40.24 -32.02
CA THR A 309 21.01 40.01 -33.08
C THR A 309 19.79 40.93 -32.97
N GLY A 310 19.52 41.47 -31.79
CA GLY A 310 18.28 42.18 -31.48
C GLY A 310 17.06 41.26 -31.34
N LEU A 311 17.27 39.94 -31.25
CA LEU A 311 16.19 38.97 -31.06
C LEU A 311 15.71 38.98 -29.61
N GLU A 312 14.40 38.96 -29.43
CA GLU A 312 13.76 38.75 -28.13
C GLU A 312 13.31 37.29 -28.00
N ALA A 313 13.25 36.80 -26.77
CA ALA A 313 12.75 35.46 -26.49
C ALA A 313 11.23 35.45 -26.57
N GLU A 314 10.68 34.43 -27.23
CA GLU A 314 9.24 34.21 -27.34
C GLU A 314 8.88 32.91 -26.61
N THR A 315 7.78 32.93 -25.87
CA THR A 315 7.16 31.70 -25.36
C THR A 315 6.41 31.05 -26.51
N VAL A 316 6.84 29.85 -26.90
CA VAL A 316 6.22 29.10 -27.99
C VAL A 316 5.09 28.25 -27.43
N ASP A 317 3.89 28.38 -28.00
CA ASP A 317 2.81 27.42 -27.82
C ASP A 317 3.26 26.08 -28.40
N ARG A 318 3.30 25.04 -27.56
CA ARG A 318 3.83 23.73 -27.92
C ARG A 318 2.90 23.01 -28.91
N GLY A 319 1.64 23.43 -29.02
CA GLY A 319 0.63 22.75 -29.81
C GLY A 319 0.38 21.32 -29.33
N VAL A 320 -0.28 20.53 -30.17
CA VAL A 320 -0.51 19.09 -29.92
C VAL A 320 0.42 18.29 -30.84
N ALA A 321 1.53 17.78 -30.29
CA ALA A 321 2.48 16.96 -31.03
C ALA A 321 2.39 15.47 -30.65
N SER A 322 2.02 15.16 -29.40
CA SER A 322 1.82 13.79 -28.93
C SER A 322 0.47 13.56 -28.25
N ALA A 323 0.15 12.29 -27.96
CA ALA A 323 -1.04 11.92 -27.20
C ALA A 323 -1.07 12.58 -25.81
N GLY A 324 0.10 12.77 -25.18
CA GLY A 324 0.22 13.47 -23.90
C GLY A 324 -0.11 14.96 -23.99
N ASP A 325 0.26 15.63 -25.09
CA ASP A 325 -0.16 17.02 -25.34
C ASP A 325 -1.67 17.12 -25.52
N LEU A 326 -2.24 16.20 -26.31
CA LEU A 326 -3.69 16.15 -26.52
C LEU A 326 -4.44 15.96 -25.19
N GLN A 327 -3.93 15.08 -24.31
CA GLN A 327 -4.54 14.87 -22.99
C GLN A 327 -4.51 16.16 -22.13
N ARG A 328 -3.40 16.91 -22.15
CA ARG A 328 -3.29 18.20 -21.44
C ARG A 328 -4.28 19.23 -21.97
N GLU A 329 -4.40 19.35 -23.29
CA GLU A 329 -5.38 20.24 -23.91
C GLU A 329 -6.82 19.84 -23.56
N LEU A 330 -7.17 18.55 -23.69
CA LEU A 330 -8.50 18.05 -23.36
C LEU A 330 -8.89 18.24 -21.88
N ALA A 331 -7.90 18.25 -20.97
CA ALA A 331 -8.12 18.49 -19.55
C ALA A 331 -8.58 19.94 -19.25
N GLY A 332 -8.17 20.91 -20.07
CA GLY A 332 -8.56 22.32 -19.92
C GLY A 332 -9.96 22.66 -20.43
N LEU A 333 -10.57 21.78 -21.25
CA LEU A 333 -11.85 22.02 -21.91
C LEU A 333 -13.06 21.72 -21.01
N ASN A 334 -14.20 22.38 -21.27
CA ASN A 334 -15.47 21.95 -20.70
C ASN A 334 -16.00 20.68 -21.40
N ASN A 335 -17.02 20.01 -20.83
CA ASN A 335 -17.45 18.70 -21.32
C ASN A 335 -17.97 18.72 -22.77
N ARG A 336 -18.63 19.80 -23.19
CA ARG A 336 -19.14 19.93 -24.57
C ARG A 336 -18.00 20.15 -25.56
N GLU A 337 -17.05 21.01 -25.20
CA GLU A 337 -15.84 21.24 -25.98
C GLU A 337 -15.00 19.96 -26.09
N ARG A 338 -14.84 19.24 -24.98
CA ARG A 338 -14.10 17.99 -24.93
C ARG A 338 -14.73 16.92 -25.81
N GLU A 339 -16.05 16.74 -25.77
CA GLU A 339 -16.72 15.76 -26.64
C GLU A 339 -16.54 16.12 -28.12
N THR A 340 -16.66 17.40 -28.46
CA THR A 340 -16.44 17.87 -29.83
C THR A 340 -15.00 17.59 -30.28
N ALA A 341 -14.02 17.88 -29.42
CA ALA A 341 -12.60 17.65 -29.68
C ALA A 341 -12.28 16.14 -29.80
N LEU A 342 -12.84 15.30 -28.94
CA LEU A 342 -12.68 13.84 -28.99
C LEU A 342 -13.25 13.24 -30.27
N SER A 343 -14.46 13.64 -30.66
CA SER A 343 -15.07 13.18 -31.91
C SER A 343 -14.24 13.60 -33.12
N GLN A 344 -13.79 14.86 -33.16
CA GLN A 344 -12.93 15.33 -34.24
C GLN A 344 -11.59 14.58 -34.29
N ALA A 345 -10.97 14.33 -33.13
CA ALA A 345 -9.70 13.60 -33.05
C ALA A 345 -9.83 12.13 -33.51
N VAL A 346 -10.98 11.49 -33.28
CA VAL A 346 -11.27 10.15 -33.81
C VAL A 346 -11.51 10.19 -35.31
N ASP A 347 -12.29 11.15 -35.81
CA ASP A 347 -12.59 11.32 -37.24
C ASP A 347 -11.31 11.60 -38.05
N GLU A 348 -10.38 12.36 -37.47
CA GLU A 348 -9.05 12.67 -38.01
C GLU A 348 -8.01 11.56 -37.76
N GLN A 349 -8.39 10.45 -37.11
CA GLN A 349 -7.52 9.30 -36.78
C GLN A 349 -6.31 9.65 -35.90
N MET A 350 -6.39 10.73 -35.13
CA MET A 350 -5.36 11.16 -34.18
C MET A 350 -5.36 10.31 -32.91
N ILE A 351 -6.51 9.75 -32.54
CA ILE A 351 -6.65 8.78 -31.45
C ILE A 351 -7.55 7.61 -31.86
N LEU A 352 -7.36 6.47 -31.20
CA LEU A 352 -8.23 5.32 -31.39
C LEU A 352 -9.60 5.54 -30.75
N LEU A 353 -10.65 4.99 -31.37
CA LEU A 353 -12.01 5.04 -30.84
C LEU A 353 -12.09 4.55 -29.38
N ARG A 354 -11.40 3.45 -29.07
CA ARG A 354 -11.31 2.89 -27.70
C ARG A 354 -10.79 3.91 -26.69
N THR A 355 -9.81 4.73 -27.08
CA THR A 355 -9.22 5.75 -26.20
C THR A 355 -10.24 6.85 -25.92
N ALA A 356 -10.96 7.31 -26.94
CA ALA A 356 -12.03 8.29 -26.78
C ALA A 356 -13.18 7.75 -25.90
N GLU A 357 -13.56 6.49 -26.07
CA GLU A 357 -14.56 5.82 -25.21
C GLU A 357 -14.12 5.75 -23.75
N THR A 358 -12.85 5.42 -23.48
CA THR A 358 -12.29 5.43 -22.12
C THR A 358 -12.38 6.83 -21.49
N VAL A 359 -12.02 7.88 -22.25
CA VAL A 359 -12.13 9.26 -21.75
C VAL A 359 -13.59 9.62 -21.46
N ARG A 360 -14.53 9.27 -22.35
CA ARG A 360 -15.97 9.51 -22.16
C ARG A 360 -16.50 8.85 -20.89
N ARG A 361 -16.19 7.57 -20.68
CA ARG A 361 -16.57 6.83 -19.47
C ARG A 361 -16.01 7.47 -18.20
N GLY A 362 -14.75 7.91 -18.25
CA GLY A 362 -14.12 8.63 -17.13
C GLY A 362 -14.84 9.94 -16.79
N VAL A 363 -15.18 10.74 -17.80
CA VAL A 363 -15.92 12.00 -17.63
C VAL A 363 -17.31 11.74 -17.07
N GLU A 364 -18.06 10.80 -17.65
CA GLU A 364 -19.39 10.40 -17.19
C GLU A 364 -19.35 9.94 -15.72
N CYS A 365 -18.38 9.12 -15.34
CA CYS A 365 -18.17 8.68 -13.97
C CYS A 365 -17.97 9.87 -13.02
N VAL A 366 -17.09 10.82 -13.38
CA VAL A 366 -16.81 12.01 -12.56
C VAL A 366 -18.04 12.90 -12.43
N GLU A 367 -18.81 13.10 -13.51
CA GLU A 367 -20.07 13.86 -13.51
C GLU A 367 -21.13 13.19 -12.63
N ASN A 368 -21.31 11.88 -12.78
CA ASN A 368 -22.27 11.11 -11.99
C ASN A 368 -21.92 11.18 -10.50
N ARG A 369 -20.65 10.95 -10.14
CA ARG A 369 -20.16 11.10 -8.75
C ARG A 369 -20.21 12.53 -8.23
N ALA A 370 -20.35 13.53 -9.11
CA ALA A 370 -20.51 14.93 -8.71
C ALA A 370 -21.96 15.30 -8.37
N LYS A 371 -22.94 14.48 -8.73
CA LYS A 371 -24.35 14.66 -8.36
C LYS A 371 -24.54 14.38 -6.86
N THR A 372 -25.61 14.93 -6.31
CA THR A 372 -25.99 14.75 -4.90
C THR A 372 -26.75 13.43 -4.67
N LYS A 373 -27.53 13.00 -5.67
CA LYS A 373 -28.24 11.71 -5.70
C LYS A 373 -27.28 10.58 -6.02
N LEU A 374 -27.58 9.37 -5.55
CA LEU A 374 -26.80 8.21 -5.94
C LEU A 374 -27.01 7.91 -7.42
N THR A 375 -25.96 7.39 -8.02
CA THR A 375 -25.93 6.94 -9.40
C THR A 375 -25.33 5.54 -9.45
N SER A 376 -25.37 4.91 -10.61
CA SER A 376 -24.65 3.65 -10.84
C SER A 376 -23.15 3.72 -10.52
N HIS A 377 -22.55 4.93 -10.51
CA HIS A 377 -21.14 5.15 -10.17
C HIS A 377 -20.89 5.35 -8.67
N ASP A 378 -21.94 5.25 -7.87
CA ASP A 378 -21.95 5.36 -6.41
C ASP A 378 -22.27 4.02 -5.73
N ALA A 379 -22.04 2.92 -6.46
CA ALA A 379 -22.36 1.56 -6.03
C ALA A 379 -23.84 1.38 -5.66
N GLN A 380 -24.72 2.04 -6.40
CA GLN A 380 -26.13 1.67 -6.50
C GLN A 380 -26.27 0.65 -7.63
N LEU A 381 -26.63 -0.58 -7.28
CA LEU A 381 -26.82 -1.66 -8.25
C LEU A 381 -28.22 -1.63 -8.84
N GLU A 382 -28.34 -2.08 -10.09
CA GLU A 382 -29.64 -2.30 -10.72
C GLU A 382 -30.30 -3.56 -10.15
N PRO A 383 -31.64 -3.64 -10.07
CA PRO A 383 -32.34 -4.78 -9.50
C PRO A 383 -31.99 -6.13 -10.13
N GLU A 384 -31.71 -6.17 -11.44
CA GLU A 384 -31.28 -7.37 -12.13
C GLU A 384 -29.92 -7.87 -11.63
N THR A 385 -28.98 -6.95 -11.37
CA THR A 385 -27.66 -7.28 -10.83
C THR A 385 -27.75 -7.76 -9.39
N VAL A 386 -28.63 -7.16 -8.57
CA VAL A 386 -28.87 -7.60 -7.19
C VAL A 386 -29.38 -9.05 -7.18
N ALA A 387 -30.31 -9.39 -8.07
CA ALA A 387 -30.87 -10.73 -8.17
C ALA A 387 -29.84 -11.81 -8.57
N GLU A 388 -28.76 -11.43 -9.26
CA GLU A 388 -27.66 -12.34 -9.62
C GLU A 388 -26.61 -12.50 -8.50
N LEU A 389 -26.45 -11.49 -7.65
CA LEU A 389 -25.41 -11.44 -6.62
C LEU A 389 -25.86 -11.88 -5.23
N HIS A 390 -27.16 -11.83 -4.92
CA HIS A 390 -27.66 -11.98 -3.55
C HIS A 390 -28.52 -13.23 -3.33
N GLU A 391 -28.05 -14.12 -2.45
CA GLU A 391 -28.90 -15.01 -1.66
C GLU A 391 -29.22 -14.34 -0.31
N THR A 392 -30.44 -14.49 0.19
CA THR A 392 -30.87 -13.87 1.46
C THR A 392 -30.33 -14.69 2.65
N GLU A 393 -29.12 -14.37 3.09
CA GLU A 393 -28.52 -14.96 4.30
C GLU A 393 -28.83 -14.16 5.57
N ALA A 394 -28.66 -14.79 6.73
CA ALA A 394 -28.72 -14.11 8.01
C ALA A 394 -27.57 -13.10 8.12
N LEU A 395 -27.82 -11.92 8.71
CA LEU A 395 -26.78 -10.90 8.93
C LEU A 395 -26.10 -11.10 10.30
N SER A 396 -24.83 -10.76 10.40
CA SER A 396 -24.11 -10.68 11.69
C SER A 396 -23.99 -9.25 12.19
N PRO A 397 -23.77 -9.02 13.50
CA PRO A 397 -23.53 -7.67 14.01
C PRO A 397 -22.32 -6.97 13.40
N THR A 398 -21.30 -7.75 13.03
CA THR A 398 -20.13 -7.28 12.30
C THR A 398 -20.50 -6.79 10.90
N GLN A 399 -21.32 -7.54 10.15
CA GLN A 399 -21.84 -7.10 8.84
C GLN A 399 -22.66 -5.81 8.94
N LEU A 400 -23.56 -5.71 9.94
CA LEU A 400 -24.34 -4.50 10.19
C LEU A 400 -23.45 -3.28 10.45
N ARG A 401 -22.41 -3.45 11.28
CA ARG A 401 -21.41 -2.40 11.55
C ARG A 401 -20.63 -2.03 10.29
N ASP A 402 -20.15 -3.01 9.53
CA ASP A 402 -19.32 -2.80 8.35
C ASP A 402 -20.12 -2.02 7.28
N TYR A 403 -21.39 -2.39 7.06
CA TYR A 403 -22.31 -1.64 6.20
C TYR A 403 -22.55 -0.22 6.72
N ALA A 404 -22.90 -0.06 8.00
CA ALA A 404 -23.15 1.24 8.62
C ALA A 404 -21.94 2.17 8.57
N ARG A 405 -20.72 1.62 8.65
CA ARG A 405 -19.48 2.39 8.47
C ARG A 405 -19.28 2.80 7.00
N CYS A 406 -19.46 1.87 6.06
CA CYS A 406 -19.33 2.13 4.63
C CYS A 406 -19.97 1.01 3.78
N GLY A 407 -21.08 1.32 3.09
CA GLY A 407 -21.73 0.39 2.16
C GLY A 407 -20.81 -0.11 1.04
N PHE A 408 -19.94 0.76 0.51
CA PHE A 408 -18.98 0.37 -0.54
C PHE A 408 -17.96 -0.67 -0.03
N ARG A 409 -17.47 -0.51 1.20
CA ARG A 409 -16.57 -1.50 1.80
C ARG A 409 -17.28 -2.83 1.96
N TYR A 410 -18.49 -2.81 2.50
CA TYR A 410 -19.33 -4.01 2.62
C TYR A 410 -19.49 -4.70 1.27
N TYR A 411 -19.79 -3.95 0.21
CA TYR A 411 -19.92 -4.49 -1.14
C TYR A 411 -18.63 -5.14 -1.65
N ALA A 412 -17.51 -4.43 -1.58
CA ALA A 412 -16.23 -4.95 -2.06
C ALA A 412 -15.78 -6.21 -1.28
N GLU A 413 -15.89 -6.18 0.05
CA GLU A 413 -15.42 -7.24 0.94
C GLU A 413 -16.38 -8.44 0.99
N ARG A 414 -17.68 -8.20 1.18
CA ARG A 414 -18.67 -9.25 1.48
C ARG A 414 -19.47 -9.73 0.27
N VAL A 415 -19.67 -8.88 -0.74
CA VAL A 415 -20.47 -9.23 -1.93
C VAL A 415 -19.57 -9.65 -3.09
N LEU A 416 -18.49 -8.90 -3.35
CA LEU A 416 -17.54 -9.23 -4.41
C LEU A 416 -16.43 -10.19 -3.97
N GLY A 417 -16.24 -10.38 -2.66
CA GLY A 417 -15.18 -11.24 -2.12
C GLY A 417 -13.78 -10.72 -2.45
N PHE A 418 -13.60 -9.39 -2.54
CA PHE A 418 -12.27 -8.83 -2.72
C PHE A 418 -11.51 -8.88 -1.40
N GLU A 419 -10.44 -9.66 -1.40
CA GLU A 419 -9.54 -9.84 -0.28
C GLU A 419 -8.29 -8.97 -0.48
N GLU A 420 -7.72 -8.50 0.63
CA GLU A 420 -6.36 -7.97 0.58
C GLU A 420 -5.41 -9.13 0.29
N PRO A 421 -4.37 -8.92 -0.53
CA PRO A 421 -3.26 -9.85 -0.58
C PRO A 421 -2.73 -10.10 0.82
N GLU A 422 -2.44 -11.36 1.14
CA GLU A 422 -1.86 -11.73 2.42
C GLU A 422 -0.61 -10.88 2.71
N GLU A 423 -0.63 -10.15 3.82
CA GLU A 423 0.52 -9.43 4.34
C GLU A 423 1.40 -10.42 5.11
N PHE A 424 2.72 -10.25 5.04
CA PHE A 424 3.67 -10.99 5.86
C PHE A 424 4.17 -10.08 6.98
N PRO A 425 3.38 -9.87 8.04
CA PRO A 425 3.83 -9.02 9.13
C PRO A 425 5.05 -9.66 9.80
N THR A 426 5.96 -8.84 10.31
CA THR A 426 7.11 -9.32 11.11
C THR A 426 6.79 -9.37 12.60
N GLU A 427 5.62 -8.89 13.00
CA GLU A 427 5.16 -8.81 14.38
C GLU A 427 3.66 -9.12 14.42
N PRO A 428 3.10 -9.57 15.56
CA PRO A 428 1.67 -9.84 15.68
C PRO A 428 0.88 -8.56 15.42
N THR A 429 -0.08 -8.62 14.50
CA THR A 429 -0.93 -7.50 14.11
C THR A 429 -1.87 -7.08 15.24
N PRO A 430 -2.49 -5.90 15.20
CA PRO A 430 -3.50 -5.53 16.18
C PRO A 430 -4.67 -6.52 16.26
N LEU A 431 -4.99 -7.21 15.17
CA LEU A 431 -6.01 -8.25 15.14
C LEU A 431 -5.52 -9.48 15.91
N ASP A 432 -4.32 -10.00 15.61
CA ASP A 432 -3.72 -11.15 16.30
C ASP A 432 -3.63 -10.92 17.81
N ARG A 433 -3.24 -9.71 18.20
CA ARG A 433 -3.16 -9.33 19.62
C ARG A 433 -4.53 -9.29 20.29
N GLY A 434 -5.55 -8.87 19.54
CA GLY A 434 -6.94 -8.86 19.94
C GLY A 434 -7.48 -10.27 20.15
N SER A 435 -7.35 -11.10 19.12
CA SER A 435 -7.82 -12.49 19.09
C SER A 435 -7.17 -13.31 20.19
N LEU A 436 -5.84 -13.26 20.37
CA LEU A 436 -5.19 -14.01 21.45
C LEU A 436 -5.78 -13.70 22.83
N VAL A 437 -6.03 -12.42 23.13
CA VAL A 437 -6.64 -12.05 24.41
C VAL A 437 -8.08 -12.54 24.51
N HIS A 438 -8.86 -12.40 23.44
CA HIS A 438 -10.25 -12.81 23.36
C HIS A 438 -10.39 -14.32 23.53
N ASP A 439 -9.77 -15.09 22.63
CA ASP A 439 -9.80 -16.55 22.58
C ASP A 439 -9.27 -17.16 23.89
N SER A 440 -8.23 -16.58 24.49
CA SER A 440 -7.69 -17.06 25.77
C SER A 440 -8.68 -16.94 26.93
N LEU A 441 -9.43 -15.83 26.98
CA LEU A 441 -10.43 -15.62 28.02
C LEU A 441 -11.66 -16.51 27.78
N GLU A 442 -12.03 -16.72 26.52
CA GLU A 442 -13.11 -17.63 26.16
C GLU A 442 -12.79 -19.08 26.53
N SER A 443 -11.65 -19.57 26.07
CA SER A 443 -11.11 -20.89 26.37
C SER A 443 -10.99 -21.14 27.88
N PHE A 444 -10.57 -20.12 28.65
CA PHE A 444 -10.50 -20.20 30.11
C PHE A 444 -11.87 -20.39 30.77
N TYR A 445 -12.89 -19.62 30.40
CA TYR A 445 -14.22 -19.79 30.97
C TYR A 445 -14.95 -21.02 30.45
N ALA A 446 -14.71 -21.43 29.20
CA ALA A 446 -15.27 -22.65 28.63
C ALA A 446 -14.76 -23.89 29.39
N ASP A 447 -13.47 -23.92 29.74
CA ASP A 447 -12.88 -24.95 30.60
C ASP A 447 -13.57 -24.99 31.97
N LEU A 448 -13.76 -23.84 32.63
CA LEU A 448 -14.44 -23.78 33.93
C LEU A 448 -15.91 -24.17 33.87
N LEU A 449 -16.64 -23.76 32.82
CA LEU A 449 -18.03 -24.13 32.60
C LEU A 449 -18.18 -25.64 32.39
N SER A 450 -17.17 -26.30 31.84
CA SER A 450 -17.18 -27.77 31.68
C SER A 450 -17.17 -28.54 33.02
N ASP A 451 -16.74 -27.90 34.11
CA ASP A 451 -16.73 -28.50 35.45
C ASP A 451 -18.12 -28.52 36.11
N THR A 452 -19.07 -27.72 35.61
CA THR A 452 -20.39 -27.53 36.25
C THR A 452 -21.54 -27.58 35.23
N ASN A 453 -22.78 -27.67 35.73
CA ASN A 453 -23.99 -27.58 34.88
C ASN A 453 -24.72 -26.23 35.10
N GLY A 454 -24.06 -25.23 35.67
CA GLY A 454 -24.66 -23.96 36.05
C GLY A 454 -23.65 -22.81 35.97
N PRO A 455 -24.03 -21.61 36.43
CA PRO A 455 -23.12 -20.47 36.43
C PRO A 455 -21.85 -20.73 37.25
N VAL A 456 -20.71 -20.25 36.76
CA VAL A 456 -19.39 -20.37 37.40
C VAL A 456 -19.10 -19.10 38.19
N ASP A 457 -18.93 -19.23 39.50
CA ASP A 457 -18.34 -18.19 40.34
C ASP A 457 -16.85 -18.51 40.58
N LEU A 458 -15.97 -17.57 40.24
CA LEU A 458 -14.53 -17.76 40.43
C LEU A 458 -14.14 -17.91 41.91
N ALA A 459 -14.97 -17.43 42.85
CA ALA A 459 -14.75 -17.58 44.28
C ALA A 459 -14.81 -19.05 44.75
N ASP A 460 -15.40 -19.95 43.95
CA ASP A 460 -15.47 -21.39 44.25
C ASP A 460 -14.16 -22.14 43.97
N TYR A 461 -13.20 -21.49 43.30
CA TYR A 461 -11.95 -22.11 42.86
C TYR A 461 -10.74 -21.56 43.62
N GLU A 462 -9.75 -22.41 43.82
CA GLU A 462 -8.46 -21.99 44.38
C GLU A 462 -7.72 -21.11 43.37
N ARG A 463 -7.24 -19.94 43.80
CA ARG A 463 -6.55 -18.98 42.93
C ARG A 463 -5.41 -19.59 42.11
N ALA A 464 -4.64 -20.50 42.70
CA ALA A 464 -3.53 -21.16 42.00
C ALA A 464 -4.00 -22.05 40.84
N ASP A 465 -5.17 -22.66 40.96
CA ASP A 465 -5.79 -23.47 39.91
C ASP A 465 -6.25 -22.57 38.75
N LEU A 466 -6.93 -21.46 39.07
CA LEU A 466 -7.36 -20.48 38.08
C LEU A 466 -6.19 -19.88 37.28
N GLU A 467 -5.09 -19.52 37.96
CA GLU A 467 -3.89 -19.01 37.30
C GLU A 467 -3.24 -20.03 36.36
N GLU A 468 -3.30 -21.32 36.70
CA GLU A 468 -2.74 -22.40 35.86
C GLU A 468 -3.63 -22.73 34.66
N ARG A 469 -4.95 -22.76 34.84
CA ARG A 469 -5.91 -22.94 33.74
C ARG A 469 -5.82 -21.79 32.75
N LEU A 470 -5.81 -20.54 33.23
CA LEU A 470 -5.68 -19.37 32.35
C LEU A 470 -4.35 -19.38 31.58
N LEU A 471 -3.23 -19.74 32.23
CA LEU A 471 -1.95 -19.90 31.53
C LEU A 471 -2.00 -21.00 30.47
N THR A 472 -2.74 -22.08 30.73
CA THR A 472 -2.91 -23.18 29.77
C THR A 472 -3.72 -22.73 28.56
N SER A 473 -4.85 -22.04 28.77
CA SER A 473 -5.66 -21.46 27.68
C SER A 473 -4.82 -20.52 26.81
N VAL A 474 -4.06 -19.59 27.42
CA VAL A 474 -3.21 -18.67 26.65
C VAL A 474 -2.18 -19.39 25.80
N ARG A 475 -1.59 -20.48 26.31
CA ARG A 475 -0.63 -21.28 25.53
C ARG A 475 -1.29 -22.01 24.37
N THR A 476 -2.45 -22.61 24.61
CA THR A 476 -3.20 -23.30 23.56
C THR A 476 -3.58 -22.35 22.43
N GLU A 477 -4.08 -21.15 22.76
CA GLU A 477 -4.43 -20.16 21.74
C GLU A 477 -3.19 -19.54 21.08
N LEU A 478 -2.08 -19.37 21.82
CA LEU A 478 -0.81 -18.91 21.25
C LEU A 478 -0.21 -19.92 20.25
N ASP A 479 -0.30 -21.22 20.55
CA ASP A 479 0.17 -22.29 19.67
C ASP A 479 -0.72 -22.41 18.41
N ALA A 480 -2.01 -22.08 18.52
CA ALA A 480 -2.95 -22.03 17.39
C ALA A 480 -2.83 -20.74 16.57
N LEU A 481 -2.26 -19.68 17.14
CA LEU A 481 -2.09 -18.40 16.49
C LEU A 481 -0.95 -18.44 15.46
N ASN A 482 -1.29 -18.33 14.18
CA ASN A 482 -0.33 -18.20 13.09
C ASN A 482 0.24 -16.77 13.00
N ALA A 483 0.82 -16.25 14.09
CA ALA A 483 1.44 -14.94 14.13
C ALA A 483 2.93 -15.03 14.51
N PRO A 484 3.79 -14.17 13.94
CA PRO A 484 5.21 -14.17 14.26
C PRO A 484 5.43 -13.64 15.68
N THR A 485 5.74 -14.53 16.60
CA THR A 485 6.01 -14.18 18.01
C THR A 485 7.48 -14.27 18.38
N ASP A 486 8.31 -14.73 17.44
CA ASP A 486 9.76 -14.83 17.64
C ASP A 486 10.43 -13.45 17.69
N GLY A 487 11.35 -13.29 18.63
CA GLY A 487 12.20 -12.11 18.76
C GLY A 487 11.72 -11.10 19.80
N ALA A 488 12.50 -10.02 19.95
CA ALA A 488 12.40 -9.12 21.10
C ALA A 488 11.04 -8.42 21.26
N PHE A 489 10.31 -8.20 20.17
CA PHE A 489 8.99 -7.55 20.21
C PHE A 489 7.88 -8.52 20.63
N GLY A 490 7.89 -9.76 20.11
CA GLY A 490 6.97 -10.81 20.52
C GLY A 490 7.19 -11.21 21.98
N ASP A 491 8.44 -11.42 22.39
CA ASP A 491 8.82 -11.64 23.79
C ASP A 491 8.26 -10.54 24.70
N ARG A 492 8.47 -9.28 24.31
CA ARG A 492 8.00 -8.12 25.09
C ARG A 492 6.48 -8.06 25.16
N TRP A 493 5.78 -8.43 24.10
CA TRP A 493 4.32 -8.48 24.08
C TRP A 493 3.77 -9.60 24.96
N LEU A 494 4.35 -10.81 24.89
CA LEU A 494 3.98 -11.92 25.76
C LEU A 494 4.23 -11.61 27.24
N GLU A 495 5.34 -10.93 27.57
CA GLU A 495 5.57 -10.40 28.92
C GLU A 495 4.44 -9.46 29.38
N GLN A 496 3.93 -8.58 28.50
CA GLN A 496 2.82 -7.66 28.86
C GLN A 496 1.52 -8.41 29.17
N LEU A 497 1.34 -9.63 28.66
CA LEU A 497 0.17 -10.46 28.92
C LEU A 497 0.37 -11.35 30.15
N LEU A 498 1.51 -12.03 30.25
CA LEU A 498 1.76 -13.16 31.13
C LEU A 498 2.52 -12.81 32.41
N ALA A 499 3.13 -11.63 32.53
CA ALA A 499 3.98 -11.30 33.69
C ALA A 499 3.24 -11.47 35.03
N GLY A 500 3.78 -12.31 35.90
CA GLY A 500 3.19 -12.61 37.21
C GLY A 500 2.01 -13.58 37.23
N LEU A 501 1.64 -14.22 36.11
CA LEU A 501 0.64 -15.29 36.06
C LEU A 501 1.27 -16.64 36.41
N SER A 502 0.68 -17.38 37.35
CA SER A 502 1.16 -18.69 37.83
C SER A 502 2.52 -18.62 38.54
N THR A 503 3.51 -19.43 38.13
CA THR A 503 4.85 -19.46 38.75
C THR A 503 5.97 -19.31 37.72
N PRO A 504 7.17 -18.82 38.12
CA PRO A 504 8.33 -18.73 37.23
C PRO A 504 8.76 -20.07 36.61
N SER A 505 8.48 -21.19 37.29
CA SER A 505 8.80 -22.53 36.77
C SER A 505 7.83 -23.01 35.69
N LYS A 506 6.64 -22.40 35.61
CA LYS A 506 5.58 -22.78 34.68
C LYS A 506 5.37 -21.76 33.59
N ASN A 507 5.83 -20.51 33.73
CA ASN A 507 5.60 -19.42 32.79
C ASN A 507 6.94 -18.78 32.40
N ASP A 508 7.36 -19.00 31.16
CA ASP A 508 8.65 -18.51 30.65
C ASP A 508 8.67 -16.98 30.51
N HIS A 509 7.49 -16.36 30.41
CA HIS A 509 7.27 -14.92 30.36
C HIS A 509 6.78 -14.36 31.71
N TYR A 510 7.05 -15.05 32.82
CA TYR A 510 6.69 -14.57 34.17
C TYR A 510 7.37 -13.23 34.51
N GLY A 511 8.54 -13.00 33.90
CA GLY A 511 9.46 -11.85 34.05
C GLY A 511 10.65 -12.13 34.98
N SER A 512 11.56 -11.16 35.15
CA SER A 512 12.81 -11.34 35.94
C SER A 512 12.53 -11.77 37.39
N ASP A 513 13.49 -12.46 38.05
CA ASP A 513 13.45 -13.13 39.40
C ASP A 513 12.81 -12.39 40.61
N HIS A 514 12.26 -11.19 40.44
CA HIS A 514 11.54 -10.42 41.45
C HIS A 514 10.02 -10.41 41.18
N PRO A 515 9.17 -10.60 42.20
CA PRO A 515 7.72 -10.54 42.02
C PRO A 515 7.29 -9.14 41.57
N HIS A 516 6.68 -9.06 40.39
CA HIS A 516 6.16 -7.82 39.81
C HIS A 516 5.14 -7.15 40.75
N ARG A 517 5.33 -5.85 41.04
CA ARG A 517 4.40 -5.03 41.83
C ARG A 517 3.97 -3.83 41.01
N GLY A 518 2.67 -3.52 41.00
CA GLY A 518 2.16 -2.33 40.32
C GLY A 518 2.14 -2.48 38.80
N GLN A 519 2.82 -1.58 38.08
CA GLN A 519 2.76 -1.48 36.61
C GLN A 519 3.46 -2.64 35.87
N ASP A 520 4.28 -3.44 36.56
CA ASP A 520 5.07 -4.51 35.94
C ASP A 520 4.30 -5.85 35.80
N ARG A 521 3.03 -5.90 36.20
CA ARG A 521 2.19 -7.12 36.11
C ARG A 521 1.49 -7.19 34.76
N GLY A 522 1.36 -8.40 34.21
CA GLY A 522 0.71 -8.67 32.94
C GLY A 522 -0.81 -8.50 33.00
N LEU A 523 -1.44 -8.49 31.81
CA LEU A 523 -2.89 -8.33 31.65
C LEU A 523 -3.69 -9.43 32.36
N PHE A 524 -3.34 -10.70 32.15
CA PHE A 524 -4.17 -11.84 32.56
C PHE A 524 -4.26 -11.98 34.09
N ILE A 525 -3.18 -11.71 34.82
CA ILE A 525 -3.23 -11.74 36.28
C ILE A 525 -4.06 -10.58 36.85
N ARG A 526 -4.08 -9.41 36.19
CA ARG A 526 -4.95 -8.29 36.57
C ARG A 526 -6.41 -8.59 36.27
N PHE A 527 -6.67 -9.26 35.15
CA PHE A 527 -8.00 -9.74 34.79
C PHE A 527 -8.55 -10.66 35.88
N LEU A 528 -7.78 -11.68 36.26
CA LEU A 528 -8.19 -12.63 37.30
C LEU A 528 -8.49 -11.94 38.64
N GLU A 529 -7.64 -10.99 39.06
CA GLU A 529 -7.87 -10.25 40.30
C GLU A 529 -9.08 -9.33 40.26
N TYR A 530 -9.36 -8.76 39.09
CA TYR A 530 -10.56 -7.94 38.89
C TYR A 530 -11.82 -8.81 38.98
N GLU A 531 -11.82 -9.97 38.32
CA GLU A 531 -12.97 -10.89 38.31
C GLU A 531 -13.20 -11.59 39.66
N LEU A 532 -12.14 -11.96 40.41
CA LEU A 532 -12.28 -12.47 41.78
C LEU A 532 -12.86 -11.44 42.77
N GLY A 533 -12.88 -10.16 42.40
CA GLY A 533 -13.51 -9.09 43.16
C GLY A 533 -14.92 -8.75 42.69
N ALA A 534 -15.41 -9.39 41.63
CA ALA A 534 -16.76 -9.22 41.12
C ALA A 534 -17.74 -10.14 41.86
N ASP A 535 -18.99 -9.71 41.95
CA ASP A 535 -20.08 -10.43 42.64
C ASP A 535 -21.10 -10.91 41.59
N ASP A 536 -20.59 -11.57 40.54
CA ASP A 536 -21.37 -12.11 39.42
C ASP A 536 -20.83 -13.48 38.97
N ALA A 537 -21.73 -14.36 38.54
CA ALA A 537 -21.38 -15.70 38.06
C ALA A 537 -21.45 -15.75 36.52
N VAL A 538 -20.50 -16.41 35.88
CA VAL A 538 -20.46 -16.57 34.43
C VAL A 538 -21.43 -17.68 34.02
N LEU A 539 -22.45 -17.35 33.23
CA LEU A 539 -23.45 -18.29 32.75
C LEU A 539 -23.05 -18.93 31.42
N ALA A 540 -22.51 -18.14 30.49
CA ALA A 540 -22.20 -18.59 29.14
C ALA A 540 -21.04 -17.79 28.54
N VAL A 541 -20.31 -18.42 27.60
CA VAL A 541 -19.17 -17.85 26.87
C VAL A 541 -19.17 -18.39 25.44
N GLU A 542 -18.81 -17.56 24.45
CA GLU A 542 -18.84 -17.91 23.02
C GLU A 542 -20.20 -18.50 22.56
N GLU A 543 -21.28 -18.06 23.22
CA GLU A 543 -22.59 -18.70 23.15
C GLU A 543 -23.33 -18.23 21.89
N PRO A 544 -23.89 -19.14 21.07
CA PRO A 544 -24.73 -18.75 19.95
C PRO A 544 -25.88 -17.83 20.37
N LEU A 545 -26.32 -16.92 19.48
CA LEU A 545 -27.36 -15.95 19.82
C LEU A 545 -28.68 -16.57 20.34
N ASP A 546 -28.98 -17.80 19.94
CA ASP A 546 -30.17 -18.55 20.36
C ASP A 546 -29.91 -19.55 21.51
N PHE A 547 -28.72 -19.53 22.10
CA PHE A 547 -28.24 -20.43 23.14
C PHE A 547 -28.33 -21.91 22.70
N GLY A 548 -28.03 -22.18 21.42
CA GLY A 548 -27.98 -23.53 20.84
C GLY A 548 -29.35 -24.14 20.53
N ALA A 549 -30.43 -23.34 20.52
CA ALA A 549 -31.80 -23.86 20.40
C ALA A 549 -32.21 -24.23 18.97
N SER A 550 -31.64 -23.63 17.92
CA SER A 550 -32.17 -23.65 16.55
C SER A 550 -31.12 -23.49 15.44
N GLY A 551 -29.83 -23.33 15.75
CA GLY A 551 -28.74 -23.29 14.77
C GLY A 551 -28.06 -21.92 14.62
N ASP A 552 -27.80 -21.25 15.75
CA ASP A 552 -27.01 -20.02 15.89
C ASP A 552 -27.68 -18.72 15.36
N GLU A 553 -28.97 -18.78 15.05
CA GLU A 553 -29.74 -17.65 14.50
C GLU A 553 -30.91 -17.21 15.40
N ILE A 554 -31.08 -15.90 15.53
CA ILE A 554 -32.28 -15.27 16.09
C ILE A 554 -33.06 -14.52 15.00
N ARG A 555 -34.38 -14.49 15.15
CA ARG A 555 -35.26 -13.64 14.34
C ARG A 555 -35.60 -12.38 15.11
N VAL A 556 -35.13 -11.23 14.61
CA VAL A 556 -35.45 -9.92 15.16
C VAL A 556 -36.71 -9.40 14.47
N THR A 557 -37.79 -9.25 15.23
CA THR A 557 -39.05 -8.69 14.74
C THR A 557 -38.93 -7.17 14.67
N VAL A 558 -39.14 -6.61 13.49
CA VAL A 558 -39.09 -5.16 13.25
C VAL A 558 -40.51 -4.56 13.41
N PRO A 559 -40.66 -3.24 13.65
CA PRO A 559 -41.98 -2.67 13.99
C PRO A 559 -43.09 -2.84 12.95
N ASP A 560 -42.74 -3.06 11.69
CA ASP A 560 -43.70 -3.35 10.61
C ASP A 560 -44.16 -4.83 10.58
N GLY A 561 -43.62 -5.67 11.46
CA GLY A 561 -43.96 -7.08 11.61
C GLY A 561 -43.12 -8.05 10.78
N ARG A 562 -42.17 -7.57 9.97
CA ARG A 562 -41.18 -8.43 9.30
C ARG A 562 -40.17 -8.98 10.33
N GLU A 563 -39.49 -10.04 9.94
CA GLU A 563 -38.40 -10.63 10.72
C GLU A 563 -37.12 -10.64 9.90
N VAL A 564 -36.02 -10.16 10.51
CA VAL A 564 -34.68 -10.25 9.95
C VAL A 564 -33.91 -11.33 10.72
N ALA A 565 -33.31 -12.27 10.00
CA ALA A 565 -32.48 -13.30 10.59
C ALA A 565 -31.10 -12.74 10.92
N ILE A 566 -30.64 -12.97 12.15
CA ILE A 566 -29.36 -12.51 12.65
C ILE A 566 -28.62 -13.69 13.26
N HIS A 567 -27.36 -13.89 12.86
CA HIS A 567 -26.50 -14.94 13.40
C HIS A 567 -25.29 -14.34 14.12
N GLY A 568 -24.67 -15.12 15.00
CA GLY A 568 -23.47 -14.71 15.71
C GLY A 568 -23.29 -15.43 17.05
N ARG A 569 -22.30 -14.97 17.82
CA ARG A 569 -21.98 -15.51 19.14
C ARG A 569 -21.75 -14.40 20.13
N ILE A 570 -22.29 -14.56 21.33
CA ILE A 570 -22.13 -13.63 22.44
C ILE A 570 -20.85 -14.00 23.20
N ASP A 571 -19.89 -13.08 23.29
CA ASP A 571 -18.62 -13.33 23.96
C ASP A 571 -18.81 -13.86 25.38
N ARG A 572 -19.62 -13.18 26.21
CA ARG A 572 -19.89 -13.63 27.58
C ARG A 572 -21.21 -13.10 28.16
N VAL A 573 -21.91 -13.96 28.90
CA VAL A 573 -23.07 -13.61 29.72
C VAL A 573 -22.80 -13.93 31.18
N THR A 574 -22.96 -12.95 32.07
CA THR A 574 -22.94 -13.15 33.52
C THR A 574 -24.32 -12.95 34.14
N VAL A 575 -24.56 -13.59 35.28
CA VAL A 575 -25.80 -13.48 36.04
C VAL A 575 -25.52 -13.18 37.51
N GLU A 576 -26.38 -12.37 38.09
CA GLU A 576 -26.41 -12.05 39.52
C GLU A 576 -27.78 -12.48 40.08
N ASP A 577 -27.77 -13.25 41.17
CA ASP A 577 -28.99 -13.70 41.87
C ASP A 577 -29.09 -13.04 43.25
N ASP A 578 -29.63 -11.82 43.27
CA ASP A 578 -29.88 -11.03 44.48
C ASP A 578 -31.29 -10.41 44.43
N ASP A 579 -32.29 -11.12 44.97
CA ASP A 579 -33.72 -10.81 44.83
C ASP A 579 -34.23 -10.88 43.36
N GLY A 580 -33.80 -11.92 42.63
CA GLY A 580 -34.15 -12.21 41.24
C GLY A 580 -32.93 -12.19 40.30
N VAL A 581 -33.05 -12.76 39.10
CA VAL A 581 -31.93 -12.91 38.17
C VAL A 581 -31.73 -11.62 37.37
N ALA A 582 -30.52 -11.07 37.37
CA ALA A 582 -30.10 -10.00 36.47
C ALA A 582 -29.00 -10.53 35.53
N GLY A 583 -29.14 -10.31 34.23
CA GLY A 583 -28.16 -10.75 33.23
C GLY A 583 -27.34 -9.58 32.67
N ILE A 584 -26.02 -9.76 32.53
CA ILE A 584 -25.14 -8.78 31.89
C ILE A 584 -24.39 -9.45 30.73
N VAL A 585 -24.55 -8.88 29.54
CA VAL A 585 -23.74 -9.22 28.37
C VAL A 585 -22.45 -8.41 28.40
N HIS A 586 -21.32 -9.09 28.22
CA HIS A 586 -20.00 -8.47 28.09
C HIS A 586 -19.47 -8.70 26.67
N ASP A 587 -18.99 -7.65 26.03
CA ASP A 587 -18.26 -7.70 24.75
C ASP A 587 -16.81 -7.28 24.99
N TYR A 588 -15.87 -8.19 24.76
CA TYR A 588 -14.45 -7.94 25.05
C TYR A 588 -13.83 -7.03 23.99
N LYS A 589 -13.04 -6.05 24.45
CA LYS A 589 -12.33 -5.11 23.58
C LYS A 589 -10.92 -4.86 24.10
N THR A 590 -9.91 -5.00 23.23
CA THR A 590 -8.50 -4.70 23.54
C THR A 590 -8.13 -3.22 23.39
N SER A 591 -9.11 -2.35 23.14
CA SER A 591 -8.97 -0.89 23.11
C SER A 591 -10.24 -0.22 23.62
N ASP A 592 -10.15 1.05 24.05
CA ASP A 592 -11.29 1.80 24.58
C ASP A 592 -12.39 2.02 23.51
N PRO A 593 -13.60 1.42 23.70
CA PRO A 593 -14.66 1.53 22.71
C PRO A 593 -15.41 2.87 22.84
N THR A 594 -15.81 3.43 21.71
CA THR A 594 -16.65 4.65 21.70
C THR A 594 -18.12 4.26 21.80
N THR A 595 -18.64 4.09 23.04
CA THR A 595 -20.04 3.70 23.31
C THR A 595 -21.08 4.57 22.60
N LYS A 596 -20.74 5.82 22.27
CA LYS A 596 -21.63 6.71 21.50
C LYS A 596 -21.98 6.14 20.12
N LEU A 597 -21.07 5.42 19.47
CA LEU A 597 -21.30 4.82 18.15
C LEU A 597 -22.40 3.77 18.17
N THR A 598 -22.61 3.10 19.30
CA THR A 598 -23.73 2.17 19.51
C THR A 598 -25.08 2.88 19.44
N PHE A 599 -25.21 4.01 20.16
CA PHE A 599 -26.44 4.80 20.15
C PHE A 599 -26.66 5.53 18.83
N ASP A 600 -25.59 6.00 18.20
CA ASP A 600 -25.64 6.77 16.95
C ASP A 600 -25.79 5.87 15.68
N GLY A 601 -25.98 4.56 15.83
CA GLY A 601 -26.34 3.64 14.73
C GLY A 601 -25.16 3.15 13.88
N VAL A 602 -23.97 3.03 14.47
CA VAL A 602 -22.76 2.55 13.79
C VAL A 602 -22.31 1.19 14.33
N GLU A 603 -22.42 0.95 15.64
CA GLU A 603 -22.03 -0.31 16.29
C GLU A 603 -23.26 -1.10 16.75
N PHE A 604 -23.38 -2.36 16.32
CA PHE A 604 -24.58 -3.19 16.55
C PHE A 604 -24.34 -4.42 17.44
N GLN A 605 -23.09 -4.79 17.68
CA GLN A 605 -22.70 -6.00 18.43
C GLN A 605 -23.39 -6.08 19.81
N LEU A 606 -23.11 -5.11 20.68
CA LEU A 606 -23.64 -5.12 22.05
C LEU A 606 -25.18 -5.05 22.13
N PRO A 607 -25.90 -4.18 21.37
CA PRO A 607 -27.37 -4.19 21.37
C PRO A 607 -27.98 -5.50 20.86
N VAL A 608 -27.44 -6.08 19.79
CA VAL A 608 -27.94 -7.35 19.25
C VAL A 608 -27.75 -8.48 20.28
N TYR A 609 -26.57 -8.56 20.90
CA TYR A 609 -26.32 -9.55 21.94
C TYR A 609 -27.24 -9.36 23.15
N THR A 610 -27.54 -8.11 23.52
CA THR A 610 -28.48 -7.80 24.61
C THR A 610 -29.90 -8.27 24.28
N ILE A 611 -30.37 -8.05 23.05
CA ILE A 611 -31.69 -8.54 22.58
C ILE A 611 -31.73 -10.08 22.60
N ALA A 612 -30.66 -10.72 22.13
CA ALA A 612 -30.50 -12.17 22.10
C ALA A 612 -30.57 -12.77 23.52
N ALA A 613 -29.70 -12.29 24.41
CA ALA A 613 -29.66 -12.70 25.81
C ALA A 613 -30.98 -12.41 26.53
N GLN A 614 -31.63 -11.26 26.28
CA GLN A 614 -32.93 -10.95 26.87
C GLN A 614 -33.98 -11.99 26.48
N ARG A 615 -34.03 -12.40 25.22
CA ARG A 615 -34.97 -13.42 24.75
C ARG A 615 -34.73 -14.77 25.40
N GLU A 616 -33.48 -15.24 25.45
CA GLU A 616 -33.17 -16.59 25.96
C GLU A 616 -33.23 -16.66 27.48
N LEU A 617 -32.71 -15.66 28.19
CA LEU A 617 -32.83 -15.59 29.66
C LEU A 617 -34.30 -15.46 30.09
N GLN A 618 -35.14 -14.78 29.31
CA GLN A 618 -36.57 -14.68 29.61
C GLN A 618 -37.28 -16.04 29.49
N LYS A 619 -36.85 -16.91 28.57
CA LYS A 619 -37.35 -18.29 28.49
C LYS A 619 -36.85 -19.15 29.66
N GLN A 620 -35.58 -18.97 30.05
CA GLN A 620 -34.94 -19.77 31.08
C GLN A 620 -35.46 -19.44 32.49
N TYR A 621 -35.56 -18.15 32.82
CA TYR A 621 -35.86 -17.66 34.18
C TYR A 621 -37.28 -17.09 34.35
N GLY A 622 -38.02 -16.84 33.27
CA GLY A 622 -39.43 -16.43 33.36
C GLY A 622 -39.63 -15.14 34.18
N GLU A 623 -40.55 -15.17 35.14
CA GLU A 623 -40.84 -14.01 36.01
C GLU A 623 -39.70 -13.66 36.98
N ASP A 624 -38.74 -14.58 37.18
CA ASP A 624 -37.59 -14.35 38.05
C ASP A 624 -36.52 -13.46 37.38
N LEU A 625 -36.58 -13.25 36.06
CA LEU A 625 -35.69 -12.34 35.33
C LEU A 625 -36.09 -10.88 35.59
N ARG A 626 -35.19 -10.10 36.19
CA ARG A 626 -35.39 -8.68 36.48
C ARG A 626 -35.09 -7.78 35.29
N TYR A 627 -33.89 -7.91 34.73
CA TYR A 627 -33.43 -7.15 33.56
C TYR A 627 -32.23 -7.84 32.90
N VAL A 628 -32.00 -7.46 31.63
CA VAL A 628 -30.79 -7.80 30.87
C VAL A 628 -30.20 -6.50 30.33
N ASP A 629 -28.89 -6.33 30.47
CA ASP A 629 -28.17 -5.16 29.99
C ASP A 629 -26.85 -5.59 29.35
N GLY A 630 -26.21 -4.67 28.61
CA GLY A 630 -24.96 -4.93 27.92
C GLY A 630 -23.90 -3.89 28.26
N GLY A 631 -22.65 -4.32 28.46
CA GLY A 631 -21.50 -3.44 28.63
C GLY A 631 -20.26 -3.91 27.86
N PHE A 632 -19.42 -2.97 27.43
CA PHE A 632 -18.10 -3.34 26.92
C PHE A 632 -17.17 -3.69 28.07
N TYR A 633 -16.35 -4.71 27.87
CA TYR A 633 -15.28 -5.10 28.76
C TYR A 633 -13.93 -4.78 28.10
N THR A 634 -13.28 -3.72 28.55
CA THR A 634 -11.96 -3.34 28.05
C THR A 634 -10.85 -4.12 28.77
N VAL A 635 -10.02 -4.79 27.97
CA VAL A 635 -8.84 -5.58 28.38
C VAL A 635 -7.64 -5.14 27.54
N GLU A 636 -7.09 -3.96 27.84
CA GLU A 636 -5.99 -3.35 27.07
C GLU A 636 -4.63 -3.60 27.77
N PRO A 637 -3.70 -4.34 27.12
CA PRO A 637 -2.37 -4.59 27.67
C PRO A 637 -1.57 -3.30 27.87
N PRO A 638 -0.67 -3.24 28.87
CA PRO A 638 -0.43 -4.26 29.89
C PRO A 638 -1.35 -4.12 31.12
N ALA A 639 -2.25 -3.13 31.15
CA ALA A 639 -2.69 -2.57 32.43
C ALA A 639 -4.17 -2.29 32.64
N GLU A 640 -4.96 -2.08 31.58
CA GLU A 640 -6.35 -1.67 31.71
C GLU A 640 -7.27 -2.89 31.64
N VAL A 641 -7.90 -3.19 32.77
CA VAL A 641 -9.02 -4.14 32.88
C VAL A 641 -10.16 -3.36 33.50
N THR A 642 -11.24 -3.11 32.73
CA THR A 642 -12.36 -2.30 33.22
C THR A 642 -13.65 -2.65 32.48
N ARG A 643 -14.70 -2.95 33.26
CA ARG A 643 -16.08 -3.00 32.74
C ARG A 643 -16.58 -1.57 32.52
N LYS A 644 -16.83 -1.19 31.27
CA LYS A 644 -17.37 0.14 30.93
C LYS A 644 -18.82 0.23 31.40
N ARG A 645 -19.37 1.45 31.41
CA ARG A 645 -20.79 1.62 31.76
C ARG A 645 -21.66 0.88 30.76
N SER A 646 -22.66 0.18 31.28
CA SER A 646 -23.64 -0.51 30.46
C SER A 646 -24.51 0.45 29.67
N LEU A 647 -25.26 -0.09 28.70
CA LEU A 647 -26.14 0.67 27.83
C LEU A 647 -27.21 1.41 28.65
N GLN A 648 -27.88 0.72 29.57
CA GLN A 648 -28.91 1.30 30.44
C GLN A 648 -28.35 2.43 31.31
N LYS A 649 -27.21 2.21 31.98
CA LYS A 649 -26.53 3.25 32.79
C LYS A 649 -26.11 4.46 31.96
N THR A 650 -25.80 4.27 30.68
CA THR A 650 -25.43 5.35 29.77
C THR A 650 -26.63 6.19 29.35
N ILE A 651 -27.79 5.56 29.11
CA ILE A 651 -29.06 6.26 28.83
C ILE A 651 -29.50 7.10 30.04
N TRP A 652 -29.51 6.52 31.24
CA TRP A 652 -29.91 7.24 32.45
C TRP A 652 -29.06 8.48 32.76
N ARG A 653 -27.77 8.43 32.45
CA ARG A 653 -26.87 9.59 32.62
C ARG A 653 -27.23 10.75 31.68
N LYS A 654 -27.90 10.47 30.57
CA LYS A 654 -28.39 11.47 29.61
C LYS A 654 -29.86 11.84 29.87
N ASP A 655 -30.30 11.72 31.13
CA ASP A 655 -31.66 12.02 31.58
C ASP A 655 -32.76 11.13 30.98
N GLY A 656 -32.39 9.96 30.43
CA GLY A 656 -33.34 8.95 29.97
C GLY A 656 -33.79 8.02 31.10
N ASP A 657 -34.74 7.13 30.80
CA ASP A 657 -35.30 6.16 31.76
C ASP A 657 -35.33 4.71 31.23
N ARG A 658 -36.11 3.84 31.89
CA ARG A 658 -36.29 2.43 31.46
C ARG A 658 -37.04 2.34 30.14
N ASP A 659 -38.05 3.18 29.92
CA ASP A 659 -38.84 3.17 28.69
C ASP A 659 -37.98 3.61 27.49
N ASP A 660 -37.02 4.52 27.71
CA ASP A 660 -36.03 4.89 26.69
C ASP A 660 -35.09 3.73 26.32
N PHE A 661 -34.64 2.94 27.31
CA PHE A 661 -33.82 1.75 27.07
C PHE A 661 -34.61 0.65 26.34
N ASP A 662 -35.83 0.39 26.78
CA ASP A 662 -36.72 -0.58 26.16
C ASP A 662 -37.08 -0.15 24.72
N ARG A 663 -37.29 1.14 24.46
CA ARG A 663 -37.47 1.69 23.11
C ARG A 663 -36.22 1.50 22.26
N PHE A 664 -35.04 1.79 22.80
CA PHE A 664 -33.78 1.65 22.08
C PHE A 664 -33.58 0.20 21.59
N LEU A 665 -33.75 -0.80 22.48
CA LEU A 665 -33.55 -2.20 22.13
C LEU A 665 -34.68 -2.81 21.30
N ASN A 666 -35.94 -2.53 21.62
CA ASN A 666 -37.08 -3.21 21.00
C ASN A 666 -37.67 -2.47 19.78
N ARG A 667 -37.19 -1.27 19.49
CA ARG A 667 -37.66 -0.48 18.34
C ARG A 667 -36.51 0.10 17.54
N ASP A 668 -35.69 0.97 18.14
CA ASP A 668 -34.70 1.75 17.38
C ASP A 668 -33.65 0.83 16.71
N ILE A 669 -33.16 -0.19 17.41
CA ILE A 669 -32.20 -1.16 16.85
C ILE A 669 -32.85 -2.06 15.78
N PRO A 670 -34.01 -2.70 16.01
CA PRO A 670 -34.73 -3.43 14.96
C PRO A 670 -35.03 -2.61 13.71
N GLU A 671 -35.49 -1.35 13.85
CA GLU A 671 -35.72 -0.45 12.69
C GLU A 671 -34.44 -0.28 11.86
N ARG A 672 -33.30 0.01 12.51
CA ARG A 672 -32.01 0.16 11.81
C ARG A 672 -31.52 -1.11 11.14
N ILE A 673 -31.75 -2.27 11.75
CA ILE A 673 -31.42 -3.58 11.16
C ILE A 673 -32.27 -3.79 9.90
N ALA A 674 -33.56 -3.45 9.95
CA ALA A 674 -34.46 -3.51 8.80
C ALA A 674 -33.96 -2.60 7.66
N ASP A 675 -33.64 -1.35 7.98
CA ASP A 675 -33.17 -0.38 7.01
C ASP A 675 -31.87 -0.83 6.32
N ILE A 676 -30.92 -1.39 7.07
CA ILE A 676 -29.68 -1.96 6.49
C ILE A 676 -30.00 -3.16 5.60
N SER A 677 -30.87 -4.08 6.06
CA SER A 677 -31.27 -5.25 5.28
C SER A 677 -31.96 -4.84 3.97
N ASP A 678 -32.86 -3.86 4.03
CA ASP A 678 -33.56 -3.32 2.86
C ASP A 678 -32.60 -2.61 1.90
N SER A 679 -31.58 -1.92 2.43
CA SER A 679 -30.54 -1.27 1.62
C SER A 679 -29.61 -2.27 0.93
N ILE A 680 -29.29 -3.39 1.58
CA ILE A 680 -28.54 -4.48 0.94
C ILE A 680 -29.42 -5.11 -0.15
N GLY A 681 -30.68 -5.41 0.17
CA GLY A 681 -31.63 -6.04 -0.73
C GLY A 681 -32.05 -5.18 -1.92
N ASN A 682 -31.85 -3.86 -1.86
CA ASN A 682 -32.08 -2.93 -2.99
C ASN A 682 -30.78 -2.55 -3.73
N GLY A 683 -29.64 -3.13 -3.36
CA GLY A 683 -28.35 -2.89 -4.02
C GLY A 683 -27.70 -1.55 -3.69
N GLY A 684 -28.10 -0.91 -2.59
CA GLY A 684 -27.51 0.35 -2.14
C GLY A 684 -26.20 0.12 -1.39
N PHE A 685 -25.06 0.40 -2.01
CA PHE A 685 -23.73 0.24 -1.42
C PHE A 685 -22.89 1.52 -1.47
N HIS A 686 -23.53 2.65 -1.17
CA HIS A 686 -22.87 3.95 -1.25
C HIS A 686 -21.61 4.04 -0.37
N THR A 687 -20.67 4.89 -0.79
CA THR A 687 -19.49 5.22 0.04
C THR A 687 -19.90 5.84 1.38
N THR A 688 -18.99 5.82 2.36
CA THR A 688 -19.30 6.26 3.73
C THR A 688 -19.93 7.64 3.83
N THR A 689 -20.96 7.75 4.67
CA THR A 689 -21.59 9.01 5.08
C THR A 689 -21.04 9.54 6.40
N LEU A 690 -20.02 8.88 6.98
CA LEU A 690 -19.34 9.28 8.21
C LEU A 690 -18.11 10.17 7.93
N GLU A 691 -17.56 10.79 8.97
CA GLU A 691 -16.24 11.42 8.87
C GLU A 691 -15.15 10.36 8.66
N ALA A 692 -14.04 10.73 8.01
CA ALA A 692 -12.98 9.79 7.63
C ALA A 692 -12.45 8.96 8.82
N ASP A 693 -12.28 9.58 9.98
CA ASP A 693 -11.78 8.91 11.20
C ASP A 693 -12.82 7.95 11.81
N GLU A 694 -14.11 8.27 11.67
CA GLU A 694 -15.21 7.45 12.21
C GLU A 694 -15.50 6.25 11.30
N ALA A 695 -15.40 6.45 9.99
CA ALA A 695 -15.43 5.39 8.98
C ALA A 695 -14.16 4.55 8.94
N LYS A 696 -13.10 4.96 9.65
CA LYS A 696 -11.77 4.34 9.64
C LYS A 696 -11.13 4.29 8.23
N CYS A 697 -11.38 5.30 7.40
CA CYS A 697 -10.90 5.35 6.00
C CYS A 697 -9.38 5.24 5.87
N LYS A 698 -8.61 5.72 6.87
CA LYS A 698 -7.15 5.62 6.88
C LYS A 698 -6.65 4.16 6.80
N HIS A 699 -7.39 3.25 7.43
CA HIS A 699 -7.09 1.82 7.56
C HIS A 699 -8.02 0.96 6.67
N CYS A 700 -8.66 1.57 5.67
CA CYS A 700 -9.52 0.86 4.74
C CYS A 700 -8.71 0.41 3.53
N GLN A 701 -8.73 -0.89 3.25
CA GLN A 701 -8.09 -1.51 2.09
C GLN A 701 -8.54 -0.93 0.75
N PHE A 702 -9.82 -0.54 0.67
CA PHE A 702 -10.41 -0.02 -0.55
C PHE A 702 -10.32 1.51 -0.68
N ARG A 703 -9.49 2.19 0.12
CA ARG A 703 -9.42 3.67 0.14
C ARG A 703 -9.07 4.25 -1.24
N ASP A 704 -8.21 3.57 -1.99
CA ASP A 704 -7.71 4.01 -3.30
C ASP A 704 -8.71 3.67 -4.43
N MET A 705 -9.71 2.83 -4.16
CA MET A 705 -10.76 2.44 -5.11
C MET A 705 -12.07 3.22 -4.90
N CYS A 706 -12.43 3.49 -3.64
CA CYS A 706 -13.76 3.97 -3.29
C CYS A 706 -14.08 5.38 -3.83
N GLY A 707 -13.06 6.23 -4.01
CA GLY A 707 -13.22 7.59 -4.53
C GLY A 707 -14.09 8.50 -3.65
N VAL A 708 -14.19 8.21 -2.35
CA VAL A 708 -15.03 8.97 -1.40
C VAL A 708 -14.64 10.46 -1.36
N ARG A 709 -15.65 11.34 -1.41
CA ARG A 709 -15.48 12.79 -1.39
C ARG A 709 -15.97 13.37 -0.07
N HIS A 710 -15.17 13.23 1.00
CA HIS A 710 -15.54 13.72 2.34
C HIS A 710 -15.97 15.20 2.36
N HIS A 711 -15.43 16.04 1.48
CA HIS A 711 -15.83 17.46 1.37
C HIS A 711 -17.29 17.68 0.90
N ARG A 712 -17.94 16.68 0.28
CA ARG A 712 -19.35 16.72 -0.17
C ARG A 712 -20.30 15.92 0.71
N ARG A 713 -19.80 15.42 1.83
CA ARG A 713 -20.51 14.51 2.74
C ARG A 713 -21.92 14.98 3.13
N ARG A 714 -22.11 16.27 3.43
CA ARG A 714 -23.45 16.79 3.82
C ARG A 714 -24.49 16.69 2.71
N GLU A 715 -24.09 17.02 1.49
CA GLU A 715 -24.97 16.93 0.31
C GLU A 715 -25.31 15.47 0.01
N ARG A 716 -24.33 14.56 0.21
CA ARG A 716 -24.53 13.12 0.10
C ARG A 716 -25.49 12.56 1.13
N VAL A 717 -25.33 12.92 2.42
CA VAL A 717 -26.24 12.47 3.49
C VAL A 717 -27.70 12.80 3.16
N ALA A 718 -27.98 14.02 2.67
CA ALA A 718 -29.33 14.40 2.28
C ALA A 718 -29.85 13.63 1.05
N GLY A 719 -28.97 13.35 0.08
CA GLY A 719 -29.36 12.61 -1.14
C GLY A 719 -29.62 11.12 -0.90
N VAL A 720 -28.88 10.49 0.03
CA VAL A 720 -29.01 9.07 0.37
C VAL A 720 -30.30 8.79 1.14
N ASP A 721 -30.66 9.67 2.08
CA ASP A 721 -31.89 9.55 2.90
C ASP A 721 -33.16 9.57 2.01
N ASP A 722 -33.15 10.37 0.94
CA ASP A 722 -34.25 10.45 -0.03
C ASP A 722 -34.43 9.16 -0.87
N GLU A 723 -33.38 8.33 -1.01
CA GLU A 723 -33.37 7.12 -1.85
C GLU A 723 -33.62 5.83 -1.05
N GLY A 724 -33.77 5.94 0.27
CA GLY A 724 -34.13 4.82 1.15
C GLY A 724 -32.96 3.88 1.47
N SER A 725 -31.71 4.36 1.37
CA SER A 725 -30.56 3.64 1.92
C SER A 725 -30.25 4.07 3.35
N TYR A 726 -29.72 3.17 4.16
CA TYR A 726 -29.45 3.41 5.57
C TYR A 726 -28.36 4.47 5.78
N VAL A 727 -28.71 5.51 6.53
CA VAL A 727 -27.77 6.55 7.00
C VAL A 727 -27.70 6.51 8.52
N PRO A 728 -26.53 6.22 9.13
CA PRO A 728 -26.38 6.26 10.58
C PRO A 728 -26.77 7.62 11.15
N GLN A 729 -27.42 7.64 12.31
CA GLN A 729 -27.75 8.89 13.02
C GLN A 729 -26.48 9.74 13.29
N ARG A 730 -25.32 9.09 13.46
CA ARG A 730 -24.01 9.74 13.57
C ARG A 730 -23.74 10.72 12.44
N ALA A 731 -24.19 10.39 11.23
CA ALA A 731 -23.95 11.19 10.04
C ALA A 731 -24.66 12.54 10.08
N GLY A 732 -25.92 12.58 10.53
CA GLY A 732 -26.70 13.80 10.69
C GLY A 732 -26.20 14.72 11.83
N LEU A 733 -25.74 14.14 12.94
CA LEU A 733 -25.25 14.90 14.10
C LEU A 733 -23.96 15.68 13.81
N THR A 734 -23.07 15.13 12.99
CA THR A 734 -21.79 15.74 12.59
C THR A 734 -21.95 16.73 11.44
N ALA A 735 -23.00 16.58 10.61
CA ALA A 735 -23.35 17.55 9.56
C ALA A 735 -23.83 18.90 10.13
N SER A 736 -24.45 18.90 11.32
CA SER A 736 -25.03 20.10 11.98
C SER A 736 -24.02 20.94 12.79
N THR A 737 -22.90 20.37 13.23
CA THR A 737 -21.97 21.02 14.19
C THR A 737 -20.97 21.99 13.58
N THR A 738 -20.95 22.13 12.26
CA THR A 738 -20.02 23.04 11.56
C THR A 738 -20.70 24.32 11.02
N THR A 739 -21.95 24.58 11.43
CA THR A 739 -22.69 25.82 11.10
C THR A 739 -22.71 26.87 12.23
N SER A 740 -21.94 26.70 13.30
CA SER A 740 -21.67 27.77 14.25
C SER A 740 -20.35 28.45 13.91
N GLY A 741 -20.39 29.29 12.87
CA GLY A 741 -19.48 30.42 12.79
C GLY A 741 -19.65 31.25 14.06
N VAL A 742 -18.69 31.15 14.97
CA VAL A 742 -18.63 32.00 16.16
C VAL A 742 -18.44 33.43 15.67
N THR A 743 -19.57 34.11 15.52
CA THR A 743 -19.66 35.56 15.65
C THR A 743 -18.97 35.92 16.94
N ARG A 744 -17.80 36.53 16.79
CA ARG A 744 -17.02 37.14 17.86
C ARG A 744 -17.90 38.23 18.49
N ARG A 745 -18.67 37.87 19.53
CA ARG A 745 -19.34 38.84 20.40
C ARG A 745 -18.24 39.64 21.09
N GLU A 746 -18.01 40.85 20.58
CA GLU A 746 -17.30 41.89 21.31
C GLU A 746 -17.95 42.06 22.69
N ARG A 747 -17.20 41.73 23.74
CA ARG A 747 -17.51 42.20 25.09
C ARG A 747 -16.92 43.61 25.24
N PRO A 748 -17.64 44.56 25.85
CA PRO A 748 -17.18 45.93 26.00
C PRO A 748 -15.99 45.99 26.97
N ARG A 749 -15.01 46.83 26.61
CA ARG A 749 -13.83 47.13 27.43
C ARG A 749 -14.27 47.76 28.76
N GLY A 750 -14.27 46.96 29.82
CA GLY A 750 -14.28 47.39 31.22
C GLY A 750 -12.85 47.52 31.74
N SER A 751 -12.63 48.57 32.53
CA SER A 751 -11.37 49.08 33.06
C SER A 751 -10.50 48.05 33.81
N ARG A 752 -9.18 48.24 33.64
CA ARG A 752 -8.09 47.67 34.44
C ARG A 752 -8.27 48.00 35.92
N GLU A 753 -8.06 47.01 36.78
CA GLU A 753 -7.44 47.17 38.09
C GLU A 753 -6.67 45.88 38.43
N ASP A 754 -5.47 46.09 38.96
CA ASP A 754 -4.49 45.10 39.44
C ASP A 754 -5.09 44.13 40.47
N ASP A 755 -4.72 42.84 40.42
CA ASP A 755 -3.85 42.28 41.47
C ASP A 755 -3.30 40.87 41.12
N GLY A 756 -1.99 40.72 41.31
CA GLY A 756 -1.39 39.62 42.08
C GLY A 756 -1.68 38.14 41.77
N ARG A 757 -0.65 37.53 41.16
CA ARG A 757 0.03 36.29 41.62
C ARG A 757 -0.41 34.89 41.12
N ARG A 758 0.66 34.23 40.63
CA ARG A 758 1.09 32.81 40.78
C ARG A 758 0.80 31.84 39.63
N ARG A 759 1.83 31.79 38.76
CA ARG A 759 2.37 30.61 38.06
C ARG A 759 2.22 29.31 38.86
N LYS A 760 1.77 28.25 38.20
CA LYS A 760 2.41 26.92 38.22
C LYS A 760 2.15 26.22 36.88
N ARG A 761 3.24 25.70 36.31
CA ARG A 761 3.31 24.88 35.11
C ARG A 761 2.78 23.48 35.42
N CYS A 762 2.02 22.90 34.49
CA CYS A 762 2.25 21.58 33.90
C CYS A 762 2.04 21.76 32.40
#